data_AF-A0A536UKL8-F1
#
_entry.id   AF-A0A536UKL8-F1
#
_cell.length_a   1.000
_cell.length_b   1.000
_cell.length_c   1.000
_cell.angle_alpha   90.00
_cell.angle_beta   90.00
_cell.angle_gamma   90.00
#
_symmetry.space_group_name_H-M   'P 1'
#
loop_
_entity.id
_entity.type
_entity.pdbx_description
1 polymer ?
#
loop_
_entity_poly.entity_id
_entity_poly.type
_entity_poly.pdbx_seq_one_letter_code
_entity_poly.pdbx_strand_id
1 'polypeptide(L)'
;MSRMPFDKLLSGQNFGAMTRSLSSGGLVINAADHAPGMRIPRHEHANAYLCIVLAGGFALQRPGGDVDCIAGTLVAHPAGDSHANRFGEQFGRCMNIHVGDAWGADRALREWLADPRHVRLGASSPALRRLAREMQANDSAAPLAAGAAALELLAEAMRADEPAAPAPWLRRVIDRLETDLAQAPTLTELAAEAGVHPAHLSRAFRQVRGETVGEYLRRRRVEQAERALAGARPLAEIAADAGFADQAHFTRVFRRHFGMTPAARRRAMQTAGGAAWESAPALAAQGRITASGLSGTWSRAEDLSCGRWAVREDLGVFRSASGDDGQHRWRPDASGGVHSLNGAYSLRAAITDAWLTRRGWLRADAAGASVSPLTRRSDEGHDFDVLRATPKGGEPVELWFDAHSHLLARAVRELPISLQTVRYADYRRVAGLQLPFRIETRDSSSSDIETVQVDGWRIECHAGAPAYAAPMPPDDTLLQAETTVPLEIDGMVVVQARVNGRAFDFILDTGGHNILTPDAARSLGLQPVGAGASGGAGEGSLSEQYVRVERLQIGDASMRDQHFYVLPLQYGTVERGERAPLAGILGLEIFERFFVRLDYPAKTMTLRKLGHAEARIAGTPVPIRFDDDMPLLDGRIDGVPGVIALDTGNSGTTVVQGVWARQHGLAERLKQGIETVSYGAGGASPNWASRLQSLEIGGHVIERPLARYAEDRAGAFSSRTEAANIGTDILATFVLHIDYRAGVIGFERRPDISAPPFNRAGLRAYKESAESFRVAVVTPDSPAARAGVSRDDRIIAVDGVPAARVSGRQLVDKLIQPVGTELHVTLKRGSEKRQATLRLAEMLP
;
A
#
# COMPACT_ATOMS: atom_id res chain seq x y z
N MET A 1 4.12 -14.84 26.06
CA MET A 1 4.29 -15.58 24.80
C MET A 1 3.52 -14.86 23.71
N SER A 2 4.23 -14.09 22.89
CA SER A 2 3.67 -13.25 21.82
C SER A 2 3.29 -14.12 20.62
N ARG A 3 2.08 -13.96 20.06
CA ARG A 3 1.65 -14.64 18.82
C ARG A 3 2.31 -13.93 17.62
N MET A 4 2.99 -14.69 16.75
CA MET A 4 3.48 -14.20 15.45
C MET A 4 2.31 -13.68 14.58
N PRO A 5 2.52 -12.66 13.73
CA PRO A 5 1.50 -12.21 12.78
C PRO A 5 1.28 -13.26 11.68
N PHE A 6 0.04 -13.44 11.23
CA PHE A 6 -0.34 -14.32 10.12
C PHE A 6 -0.54 -13.47 8.85
N ASP A 7 -0.22 -14.01 7.68
CA ASP A 7 -0.47 -13.33 6.39
C ASP A 7 -1.99 -13.25 6.14
N LYS A 8 -2.52 -12.09 5.75
CA LYS A 8 -3.95 -11.92 5.42
C LYS A 8 -4.11 -11.60 3.93
N LEU A 9 -4.65 -12.53 3.18
CA LEU A 9 -4.90 -12.46 1.73
C LEU A 9 -6.25 -11.78 1.44
N LEU A 10 -6.36 -11.09 0.30
CA LEU A 10 -7.62 -10.48 -0.15
C LEU A 10 -8.44 -11.36 -1.09
N SER A 11 -9.65 -10.90 -1.42
CA SER A 11 -10.48 -11.47 -2.48
C SER A 11 -9.68 -11.67 -3.77
N GLY A 12 -9.72 -12.88 -4.30
CA GLY A 12 -9.01 -13.25 -5.53
C GLY A 12 -7.53 -13.61 -5.32
N GLN A 13 -6.94 -13.38 -4.15
CA GLN A 13 -5.56 -13.77 -3.87
C GLN A 13 -5.50 -15.19 -3.31
N ASN A 14 -4.62 -16.01 -3.86
CA ASN A 14 -4.35 -17.35 -3.36
C ASN A 14 -2.86 -17.65 -3.55
N PHE A 15 -2.28 -18.43 -2.66
CA PHE A 15 -0.94 -18.98 -2.89
C PHE A 15 -0.96 -19.97 -4.06
N GLY A 16 0.18 -20.13 -4.74
CA GLY A 16 0.31 -21.01 -5.90
C GLY A 16 0.52 -20.23 -7.21
N ALA A 17 0.94 -20.93 -8.25
CA ALA A 17 1.09 -20.36 -9.58
C ALA A 17 -0.30 -20.22 -10.22
N MET A 18 -0.81 -18.99 -10.26
CA MET A 18 -2.09 -18.70 -10.89
C MET A 18 -2.03 -19.03 -12.39
N THR A 19 -2.90 -19.93 -12.83
CA THR A 19 -2.98 -20.34 -14.24
C THR A 19 -4.09 -19.63 -14.99
N ARG A 20 -5.16 -19.25 -14.28
CA ARG A 20 -6.29 -18.52 -14.89
C ARG A 20 -7.19 -17.84 -13.85
N SER A 21 -7.81 -16.73 -14.23
CA SER A 21 -8.86 -16.06 -13.47
C SER A 21 -10.02 -15.67 -14.39
N LEU A 22 -11.25 -15.87 -13.94
CA LEU A 22 -12.48 -15.44 -14.60
C LEU A 22 -13.40 -14.76 -13.59
N SER A 23 -14.08 -13.70 -14.01
CA SER A 23 -15.00 -12.94 -13.15
C SER A 23 -16.37 -12.79 -13.79
N SER A 24 -17.44 -13.03 -13.04
CA SER A 24 -18.81 -12.87 -13.52
C SER A 24 -19.80 -12.72 -12.36
N GLY A 25 -20.70 -11.74 -12.46
CA GLY A 25 -21.79 -11.57 -11.51
C GLY A 25 -21.37 -11.43 -10.05
N GLY A 26 -20.18 -10.89 -9.76
CA GLY A 26 -19.64 -10.79 -8.40
C GLY A 26 -18.94 -12.05 -7.88
N LEU A 27 -18.71 -13.06 -8.71
CA LEU A 27 -17.82 -14.18 -8.42
C LEU A 27 -16.47 -13.97 -9.09
N VAL A 28 -15.38 -14.30 -8.40
CA VAL A 28 -14.02 -14.40 -8.97
C VAL A 28 -13.54 -15.84 -8.85
N ILE A 29 -13.27 -16.47 -9.98
CA ILE A 29 -12.93 -17.89 -10.08
C ILE A 29 -11.50 -18.02 -10.57
N ASN A 30 -10.66 -18.64 -9.75
CA ASN A 30 -9.23 -18.72 -9.95
C ASN A 30 -8.79 -20.17 -10.05
N ALA A 31 -7.89 -20.50 -10.95
CA ALA A 31 -7.19 -21.77 -10.97
C ALA A 31 -5.72 -21.54 -10.61
N ALA A 32 -5.19 -22.34 -9.68
CA ALA A 32 -3.82 -22.25 -9.21
C ALA A 32 -3.17 -23.63 -9.13
N ASP A 33 -1.90 -23.66 -9.55
CA ASP A 33 -1.04 -24.83 -9.51
C ASP A 33 -0.07 -24.75 -8.34
N HIS A 34 0.14 -25.89 -7.68
CA HIS A 34 0.96 -26.01 -6.48
C HIS A 34 2.01 -27.10 -6.71
N ALA A 35 3.27 -26.75 -6.45
CA ALA A 35 4.39 -27.68 -6.60
C ALA A 35 4.29 -28.85 -5.59
N PRO A 36 4.80 -30.04 -5.93
CA PRO A 36 4.96 -31.14 -4.99
C PRO A 36 5.65 -30.71 -3.69
N GLY A 37 5.11 -31.11 -2.54
CA GLY A 37 5.66 -30.81 -1.22
C GLY A 37 5.54 -29.34 -0.77
N MET A 38 4.86 -28.48 -1.55
CA MET A 38 4.67 -27.07 -1.23
C MET A 38 4.00 -26.91 0.15
N ARG A 39 4.59 -26.03 0.98
CA ARG A 39 4.03 -25.65 2.27
C ARG A 39 3.55 -24.21 2.21
N ILE A 40 2.25 -24.04 2.34
CA ILE A 40 1.65 -22.72 2.52
C ILE A 40 1.63 -22.43 4.02
N PRO A 41 2.29 -21.35 4.48
CA PRO A 41 2.31 -20.99 5.88
C PRO A 41 0.92 -20.59 6.38
N ARG A 42 0.79 -20.39 7.69
CA ARG A 42 -0.48 -20.03 8.30
C ARG A 42 -0.90 -18.63 7.86
N HIS A 43 -2.07 -18.54 7.24
CA HIS A 43 -2.61 -17.33 6.64
C HIS A 43 -4.14 -17.27 6.80
N GLU A 44 -4.71 -16.10 6.55
CA GLU A 44 -6.14 -15.78 6.60
C GLU A 44 -6.58 -15.17 5.27
N HIS A 45 -7.88 -15.20 4.96
CA HIS A 45 -8.44 -14.49 3.82
C HIS A 45 -9.43 -13.44 4.29
N ALA A 46 -9.46 -12.26 3.67
CA ALA A 46 -10.32 -11.15 4.05
C ALA A 46 -11.80 -11.43 3.73
N ASN A 47 -12.05 -12.16 2.64
CA ASN A 47 -13.37 -12.59 2.21
C ASN A 47 -13.52 -14.10 2.33
N ALA A 48 -14.77 -14.55 2.40
CA ALA A 48 -15.04 -15.97 2.32
C ALA A 48 -14.76 -16.47 0.89
N TYR A 49 -14.17 -17.66 0.80
CA TYR A 49 -13.88 -18.28 -0.49
C TYR A 49 -13.98 -19.80 -0.39
N LEU A 50 -14.10 -20.44 -1.54
CA LEU A 50 -14.12 -21.89 -1.68
C LEU A 50 -12.83 -22.32 -2.36
N CYS A 51 -12.17 -23.36 -1.85
CA CYS A 51 -11.06 -24.03 -2.51
C CYS A 51 -11.50 -25.43 -2.93
N ILE A 52 -11.42 -25.75 -4.22
CA ILE A 52 -11.74 -27.07 -4.77
C ILE A 52 -10.47 -27.73 -5.28
N VAL A 53 -10.15 -28.91 -4.77
CA VAL A 53 -9.01 -29.70 -5.28
C VAL A 53 -9.42 -30.37 -6.59
N LEU A 54 -8.81 -29.98 -7.70
CA LEU A 54 -9.03 -30.57 -9.01
C LEU A 54 -8.11 -31.77 -9.28
N ALA A 55 -6.87 -31.71 -8.81
CA ALA A 55 -5.88 -32.77 -8.95
C ALA A 55 -4.91 -32.78 -7.77
N GLY A 56 -4.40 -33.96 -7.41
CA GLY A 56 -3.54 -34.15 -6.25
C GLY A 56 -4.28 -34.02 -4.92
N GLY A 57 -3.62 -33.43 -3.92
CA GLY A 57 -4.20 -33.16 -2.62
C GLY A 57 -3.25 -32.44 -1.65
N PHE A 58 -3.81 -31.91 -0.57
CA PHE A 58 -3.06 -31.26 0.50
C PHE A 58 -3.67 -31.57 1.87
N ALA A 59 -2.84 -31.57 2.91
CA ALA A 59 -3.27 -31.56 4.30
C ALA A 59 -3.55 -30.11 4.74
N LEU A 60 -4.80 -29.82 5.06
CA LEU A 60 -5.26 -28.56 5.63
C LEU A 60 -5.01 -28.55 7.13
N GLN A 61 -4.20 -27.63 7.62
CA GLN A 61 -3.79 -27.57 9.02
C GLN A 61 -4.52 -26.47 9.78
N ARG A 62 -5.31 -26.86 10.78
CA ARG A 62 -6.09 -25.94 11.64
C ARG A 62 -5.84 -26.21 13.12
N PRO A 63 -6.13 -25.26 14.03
CA PRO A 63 -5.96 -25.45 15.47
C PRO A 63 -6.79 -26.61 16.09
N GLY A 64 -7.70 -27.23 15.33
CA GLY A 64 -8.54 -28.36 15.74
C GLY A 64 -8.17 -29.73 15.11
N GLY A 65 -7.09 -29.82 14.33
CA GLY A 65 -6.67 -31.04 13.64
C GLY A 65 -6.34 -30.80 12.15
N ASP A 66 -5.55 -31.69 11.57
CA ASP A 66 -5.25 -31.71 10.13
C ASP A 66 -6.37 -32.44 9.37
N VAL A 67 -6.77 -31.93 8.20
CA VAL A 67 -7.77 -32.55 7.31
C VAL A 67 -7.15 -32.81 5.94
N ASP A 68 -7.18 -34.06 5.49
CA ASP A 68 -6.69 -34.40 4.16
C ASP A 68 -7.72 -34.03 3.07
N CYS A 69 -7.30 -33.14 2.17
CA CYS A 69 -8.09 -32.66 1.04
C CYS A 69 -7.55 -33.29 -0.25
N ILE A 70 -8.31 -34.23 -0.82
CA ILE A 70 -7.98 -34.90 -2.08
C ILE A 70 -8.86 -34.39 -3.21
N ALA A 71 -8.54 -34.73 -4.46
CA ALA A 71 -9.35 -34.35 -5.63
C ALA A 71 -10.86 -34.58 -5.41
N GLY A 72 -11.66 -33.59 -5.80
CA GLY A 72 -13.12 -33.52 -5.56
C GLY A 72 -13.53 -33.05 -4.16
N THR A 73 -12.58 -32.69 -3.29
CA THR A 73 -12.90 -31.98 -2.04
C THR A 73 -13.09 -30.51 -2.32
N LEU A 74 -14.21 -29.96 -1.85
CA LEU A 74 -14.42 -28.52 -1.70
C LEU A 74 -14.22 -28.15 -0.23
N VAL A 75 -13.45 -27.09 0.01
CA VAL A 75 -13.23 -26.50 1.33
C VAL A 75 -13.79 -25.08 1.30
N ALA A 76 -14.73 -24.77 2.20
CA ALA A 76 -15.15 -23.39 2.41
C ALA A 76 -14.32 -22.77 3.53
N HIS A 77 -13.80 -21.58 3.27
CA HIS A 77 -13.06 -20.77 4.21
C HIS A 77 -13.86 -19.50 4.51
N PRO A 78 -14.31 -19.29 5.76
CA PRO A 78 -14.90 -18.02 6.13
C PRO A 78 -13.87 -16.89 6.09
N ALA A 79 -14.38 -15.67 6.01
CA ALA A 79 -13.56 -14.48 6.19
C ALA A 79 -12.82 -14.54 7.55
N GLY A 80 -11.49 -14.45 7.51
CA GLY A 80 -10.61 -14.54 8.67
C GLY A 80 -10.24 -15.96 9.10
N ASP A 81 -10.50 -16.99 8.29
CA ASP A 81 -10.12 -18.37 8.62
C ASP A 81 -8.60 -18.57 8.59
N SER A 82 -7.97 -18.73 9.76
CA SER A 82 -6.53 -18.96 9.90
C SER A 82 -6.16 -20.43 9.65
N HIS A 83 -5.52 -20.70 8.51
CA HIS A 83 -5.16 -22.04 8.07
C HIS A 83 -3.80 -22.09 7.38
N ALA A 84 -3.19 -23.28 7.35
CA ALA A 84 -1.97 -23.56 6.59
C ALA A 84 -2.20 -24.81 5.72
N ASN A 85 -1.49 -24.98 4.62
CA ASN A 85 -1.66 -26.13 3.73
C ASN A 85 -0.32 -26.82 3.48
N ARG A 86 -0.30 -28.14 3.50
CA ARG A 86 0.87 -28.95 3.11
C ARG A 86 0.47 -29.86 1.96
N PHE A 87 0.97 -29.56 0.75
CA PHE A 87 0.74 -30.39 -0.42
C PHE A 87 1.55 -31.68 -0.34
N GLY A 88 0.99 -32.77 -0.87
CA GLY A 88 1.67 -34.08 -0.94
C GLY A 88 2.82 -34.08 -1.95
N GLU A 89 3.47 -35.24 -2.14
CA GLU A 89 4.57 -35.41 -3.11
C GLU A 89 4.14 -35.40 -4.58
N GLN A 90 2.85 -35.19 -4.84
CA GLN A 90 2.28 -35.05 -6.18
C GLN A 90 1.88 -33.60 -6.43
N PHE A 91 1.87 -33.22 -7.71
CA PHE A 91 1.39 -31.92 -8.16
C PHE A 91 -0.06 -31.67 -7.71
N GLY A 92 -0.33 -30.48 -7.17
CA GLY A 92 -1.65 -30.07 -6.71
C GLY A 92 -2.25 -29.00 -7.61
N ARG A 93 -3.53 -29.13 -7.98
CA ARG A 93 -4.28 -28.07 -8.67
C ARG A 93 -5.54 -27.75 -7.90
N CYS A 94 -5.71 -26.48 -7.58
CA CYS A 94 -6.87 -25.98 -6.86
C CYS A 94 -7.64 -24.95 -7.69
N MET A 95 -8.94 -24.89 -7.50
CA MET A 95 -9.80 -23.83 -8.00
C MET A 95 -10.37 -23.04 -6.83
N ASN A 96 -10.18 -21.74 -6.80
CA ASN A 96 -10.66 -20.87 -5.76
C ASN A 96 -11.82 -20.01 -6.26
N ILE A 97 -12.99 -20.10 -5.61
CA ILE A 97 -14.16 -19.29 -5.93
C ILE A 97 -14.33 -18.27 -4.80
N HIS A 98 -14.06 -17.01 -5.11
CA HIS A 98 -14.24 -15.89 -4.21
C HIS A 98 -15.63 -15.31 -4.43
N VAL A 99 -16.38 -15.17 -3.35
CA VAL A 99 -17.77 -14.72 -3.36
C VAL A 99 -17.79 -13.24 -2.99
N GLY A 100 -18.05 -12.37 -3.96
CA GLY A 100 -18.14 -10.94 -3.76
C GLY A 100 -19.46 -10.49 -3.13
N ASP A 101 -19.54 -9.20 -2.78
CA ASP A 101 -20.61 -8.62 -1.94
C ASP A 101 -22.03 -8.80 -2.50
N ALA A 102 -22.18 -8.88 -3.82
CA ALA A 102 -23.48 -9.12 -4.47
C ALA A 102 -24.13 -10.43 -3.99
N TRP A 103 -23.32 -11.45 -3.71
CA TRP A 103 -23.75 -12.73 -3.16
C TRP A 103 -23.62 -12.78 -1.63
N GLY A 104 -22.82 -11.89 -1.03
CA GLY A 104 -22.75 -11.69 0.41
C GLY A 104 -24.05 -11.15 1.03
N ALA A 105 -24.94 -10.55 0.23
CA ALA A 105 -26.29 -10.16 0.63
C ALA A 105 -27.27 -11.35 0.71
N ASP A 106 -26.99 -12.47 0.03
CA ASP A 106 -27.81 -13.68 0.10
C ASP A 106 -27.67 -14.30 1.50
N ARG A 107 -28.79 -14.42 2.20
CA ARG A 107 -28.81 -14.89 3.59
C ARG A 107 -28.32 -16.33 3.72
N ALA A 108 -28.74 -17.21 2.82
CA ALA A 108 -28.42 -18.64 2.90
C ALA A 108 -26.93 -18.89 2.64
N LEU A 109 -26.39 -18.23 1.60
CA LEU A 109 -24.98 -18.34 1.26
C LEU A 109 -24.08 -17.67 2.33
N ARG A 110 -24.46 -16.51 2.86
CA ARG A 110 -23.72 -15.83 3.93
C ARG A 110 -23.70 -16.66 5.22
N GLU A 111 -24.82 -17.28 5.59
CA GLU A 111 -24.89 -18.16 6.76
C GLU A 111 -24.06 -19.44 6.55
N TRP A 112 -24.07 -19.99 5.33
CA TRP A 112 -23.26 -21.16 5.00
C TRP A 112 -21.76 -20.85 5.01
N LEU A 113 -21.32 -19.75 4.40
CA LEU A 113 -19.91 -19.34 4.36
C LEU A 113 -19.36 -18.78 5.69
N ALA A 114 -20.17 -18.70 6.74
CA ALA A 114 -19.74 -18.17 8.04
C ALA A 114 -18.83 -19.13 8.82
N ASP A 115 -18.86 -20.42 8.49
CA ASP A 115 -18.09 -21.47 9.17
C ASP A 115 -17.18 -22.22 8.18
N PRO A 116 -16.01 -22.71 8.62
CA PRO A 116 -15.15 -23.52 7.78
C PRO A 116 -15.80 -24.87 7.48
N ARG A 117 -15.93 -25.21 6.19
CA ARG A 117 -16.62 -26.43 5.74
C ARG A 117 -15.73 -27.26 4.83
N HIS A 118 -16.05 -28.54 4.76
CA HIS A 118 -15.32 -29.54 3.98
C HIS A 118 -16.32 -30.54 3.41
N VAL A 119 -16.51 -30.45 2.10
CA VAL A 119 -17.59 -31.12 1.37
C VAL A 119 -16.97 -32.04 0.32
N ARG A 120 -17.38 -33.31 0.32
CA ARG A 120 -16.98 -34.27 -0.70
C ARG A 120 -18.06 -34.32 -1.78
N LEU A 121 -17.83 -33.59 -2.87
CA LEU A 121 -18.78 -33.49 -3.99
C LEU A 121 -18.78 -34.73 -4.90
N GLY A 122 -17.82 -35.65 -4.70
CA GLY A 122 -17.61 -36.82 -5.55
C GLY A 122 -16.98 -36.47 -6.90
N ALA A 123 -16.29 -37.44 -7.53
CA ALA A 123 -15.61 -37.22 -8.81
C ALA A 123 -16.57 -37.01 -10.01
N SER A 124 -17.89 -37.07 -9.78
CA SER A 124 -18.94 -37.06 -10.80
C SER A 124 -19.78 -35.78 -10.88
N SER A 125 -19.48 -34.73 -10.08
CA SER A 125 -20.21 -33.45 -10.12
C SER A 125 -20.22 -32.86 -11.55
N PRO A 126 -21.41 -32.68 -12.16
CA PRO A 126 -21.54 -32.06 -13.47
C PRO A 126 -21.09 -30.59 -13.46
N ALA A 127 -21.40 -29.85 -12.38
CA ALA A 127 -21.05 -28.45 -12.22
C ALA A 127 -19.54 -28.26 -12.15
N LEU A 128 -18.83 -29.12 -11.39
CA LEU A 128 -17.36 -29.06 -11.29
C LEU A 128 -16.68 -29.34 -12.64
N ARG A 129 -17.16 -30.35 -13.38
CA ARG A 129 -16.64 -30.65 -14.73
C ARG A 129 -16.89 -29.53 -15.73
N ARG A 130 -18.07 -28.91 -15.65
CA ARG A 130 -18.41 -27.77 -16.51
C ARG A 130 -17.50 -26.59 -16.18
N LEU A 131 -17.39 -26.24 -14.90
CA LEU A 131 -16.54 -25.15 -14.43
C LEU A 131 -15.07 -25.34 -14.84
N ALA A 132 -14.52 -26.54 -14.67
CA ALA A 132 -13.15 -26.85 -15.10
C ALA A 132 -12.94 -26.70 -16.62
N ARG A 133 -13.98 -26.96 -17.43
CA ARG A 133 -13.94 -26.81 -18.89
C ARG A 133 -14.01 -25.34 -19.31
N GLU A 134 -14.87 -24.54 -18.67
CA GLU A 134 -14.96 -23.09 -18.93
C GLU A 134 -13.68 -22.36 -18.53
N MET A 135 -12.99 -22.83 -17.48
CA MET A 135 -11.66 -22.36 -17.12
C MET A 135 -10.59 -22.68 -18.19
N GLN A 136 -10.90 -23.44 -19.25
CA GLN A 136 -9.99 -23.70 -20.38
C GLN A 136 -10.48 -23.07 -21.71
N ALA A 137 -11.76 -22.68 -21.80
CA ALA A 137 -12.34 -22.07 -23.00
C ALA A 137 -11.85 -20.64 -23.21
N ASN A 138 -11.57 -20.18 -24.43
CA ASN A 138 -11.05 -18.83 -24.69
C ASN A 138 -12.00 -17.99 -25.57
N ASP A 139 -13.25 -17.87 -25.13
CA ASP A 139 -14.29 -17.11 -25.81
C ASP A 139 -14.97 -16.12 -24.85
N SER A 140 -15.78 -15.21 -25.40
CA SER A 140 -16.47 -14.17 -24.62
C SER A 140 -17.58 -14.70 -23.72
N ALA A 141 -18.03 -15.95 -23.90
CA ALA A 141 -19.07 -16.56 -23.07
C ALA A 141 -18.48 -17.29 -21.84
N ALA A 142 -17.20 -17.67 -21.88
CA ALA A 142 -16.53 -18.41 -20.82
C ALA A 142 -16.69 -17.79 -19.41
N PRO A 143 -16.57 -16.46 -19.18
CA PRO A 143 -16.79 -15.89 -17.85
C PRO A 143 -18.22 -16.08 -17.35
N LEU A 144 -19.22 -15.91 -18.22
CA LEU A 144 -20.63 -16.08 -17.87
C LEU A 144 -20.96 -17.54 -17.59
N ALA A 145 -20.46 -18.46 -18.43
CA ALA A 145 -20.65 -19.90 -18.28
C ALA A 145 -19.96 -20.43 -17.01
N ALA A 146 -18.74 -19.95 -16.70
CA ALA A 146 -18.02 -20.26 -15.47
C ALA A 146 -18.76 -19.73 -14.24
N GLY A 147 -19.28 -18.49 -14.28
CA GLY A 147 -20.10 -17.93 -13.22
C GLY A 147 -21.34 -18.79 -12.92
N ALA A 148 -22.07 -19.21 -13.96
CA ALA A 148 -23.23 -20.10 -13.80
C ALA A 148 -22.85 -21.47 -13.19
N ALA A 149 -21.77 -22.09 -13.70
CA ALA A 149 -21.30 -23.38 -13.18
C ALA A 149 -20.78 -23.28 -11.73
N ALA A 150 -20.18 -22.15 -11.35
CA ALA A 150 -19.76 -21.88 -9.97
C ALA A 150 -20.95 -21.78 -9.01
N LEU A 151 -22.06 -21.15 -9.43
CA LEU A 151 -23.29 -21.08 -8.65
C LEU A 151 -23.97 -22.45 -8.53
N GLU A 152 -24.00 -23.24 -9.61
CA GLU A 152 -24.49 -24.62 -9.57
C GLU A 152 -23.68 -25.48 -8.59
N LEU A 153 -22.35 -25.34 -8.62
CA LEU A 153 -21.42 -26.05 -7.74
C LEU A 153 -21.61 -25.64 -6.28
N LEU A 154 -21.81 -24.34 -6.03
CA LEU A 154 -22.14 -23.80 -4.71
C LEU A 154 -23.44 -24.40 -4.18
N ALA A 155 -24.50 -24.44 -4.98
CA ALA A 155 -25.77 -25.03 -4.59
C ALA A 155 -25.67 -26.54 -4.35
N GLU A 156 -24.87 -27.26 -5.15
CA GLU A 156 -24.56 -28.68 -4.93
C GLU A 156 -23.81 -28.88 -3.61
N ALA A 157 -22.81 -28.03 -3.32
CA ALA A 157 -22.06 -28.07 -2.08
C ALA A 157 -22.91 -27.75 -0.86
N MET A 158 -23.78 -26.74 -0.91
CA MET A 158 -24.69 -26.40 0.19
C MET A 158 -25.66 -27.55 0.52
N ARG A 159 -26.10 -28.32 -0.48
CA ARG A 159 -26.97 -29.49 -0.28
C ARG A 159 -26.20 -30.71 0.23
N ALA A 160 -24.95 -30.88 -0.21
CA ALA A 160 -24.08 -31.97 0.22
C ALA A 160 -23.43 -31.70 1.60
N ASP A 161 -23.32 -30.43 1.97
CA ASP A 161 -22.83 -29.91 3.24
C ASP A 161 -23.98 -29.53 4.18
N GLU A 162 -24.97 -30.41 4.28
CA GLU A 162 -25.77 -30.48 5.49
C GLU A 162 -25.11 -31.46 6.50
N PRO A 163 -24.08 -31.07 7.27
CA PRO A 163 -23.88 -31.61 8.60
C PRO A 163 -24.77 -30.85 9.59
N ALA A 164 -25.22 -31.54 10.65
CA ALA A 164 -26.26 -31.07 11.56
C ALA A 164 -26.12 -29.58 11.93
N ALA A 165 -27.23 -28.83 11.77
CA ALA A 165 -27.40 -27.45 12.23
C ALA A 165 -26.70 -27.21 13.58
N PRO A 166 -26.21 -25.98 13.91
CA PRO A 166 -25.77 -25.65 15.26
C PRO A 166 -26.81 -26.24 16.19
N ALA A 167 -26.39 -27.23 17.01
CA ALA A 167 -27.31 -28.20 17.58
C ALA A 167 -28.55 -27.43 18.02
N PRO A 168 -29.77 -27.70 17.48
CA PRO A 168 -30.85 -26.70 17.35
C PRO A 168 -31.11 -25.81 18.56
N TRP A 169 -30.74 -26.29 19.75
CA TRP A 169 -30.58 -25.53 20.98
C TRP A 169 -29.70 -24.27 20.92
N LEU A 170 -28.52 -24.26 20.28
CA LEU A 170 -27.62 -23.10 20.24
C LEU A 170 -28.16 -21.99 19.34
N ARG A 171 -28.81 -22.36 18.23
CA ARG A 171 -29.53 -21.39 17.40
C ARG A 171 -30.70 -20.78 18.16
N ARG A 172 -31.49 -21.62 18.85
CA ARG A 172 -32.56 -21.14 19.76
C ARG A 172 -32.01 -20.21 20.84
N VAL A 173 -30.84 -20.48 21.40
CA VAL A 173 -30.18 -19.59 22.38
C VAL A 173 -29.84 -18.23 21.78
N ILE A 174 -29.29 -18.17 20.56
CA ILE A 174 -28.98 -16.90 19.87
C ILE A 174 -30.27 -16.15 19.55
N ASP A 175 -31.25 -16.82 18.94
CA ASP A 175 -32.53 -16.20 18.59
C ASP A 175 -33.26 -15.72 19.86
N ARG A 176 -33.18 -16.47 20.96
CA ARG A 176 -33.73 -16.10 22.28
C ARG A 176 -33.07 -14.84 22.84
N LEU A 177 -31.75 -14.71 22.72
CA LEU A 177 -31.00 -13.51 23.12
C LEU A 177 -31.38 -12.28 22.28
N GLU A 178 -31.74 -12.46 21.02
CA GLU A 178 -32.14 -11.36 20.12
C GLU A 178 -33.62 -10.97 20.23
N THR A 179 -34.45 -11.84 20.80
CA THR A 179 -35.90 -11.63 20.94
C THR A 179 -36.21 -10.51 21.94
N ASP A 180 -35.53 -10.49 23.09
CA ASP A 180 -35.69 -9.46 24.11
C ASP A 180 -34.35 -9.18 24.81
N LEU A 181 -33.70 -8.11 24.38
CA LEU A 181 -32.43 -7.68 24.96
C LEU A 181 -32.61 -7.11 26.37
N ALA A 182 -33.79 -6.57 26.71
CA ALA A 182 -34.05 -5.95 28.00
C ALA A 182 -34.12 -7.00 29.11
N GLN A 183 -34.84 -8.10 28.84
CA GLN A 183 -35.03 -9.23 29.76
C GLN A 183 -34.35 -10.51 29.26
N ALA A 184 -33.10 -10.38 28.80
CA ALA A 184 -32.34 -11.52 28.34
C ALA A 184 -32.12 -12.56 29.48
N PRO A 185 -32.37 -13.86 29.23
CA PRO A 185 -32.22 -14.89 30.26
C PRO A 185 -30.76 -15.05 30.70
N THR A 186 -30.57 -15.52 31.93
CA THR A 186 -29.26 -15.86 32.48
C THR A 186 -28.61 -17.00 31.70
N LEU A 187 -27.29 -17.13 31.81
CA LEU A 187 -26.56 -18.24 31.19
C LEU A 187 -27.12 -19.60 31.62
N THR A 188 -27.57 -19.71 32.87
CA THR A 188 -28.16 -20.94 33.42
C THR A 188 -29.52 -21.24 32.80
N GLU A 189 -30.37 -20.23 32.63
CA GLU A 189 -31.69 -20.38 31.99
C GLU A 189 -31.54 -20.73 30.51
N LEU A 190 -30.67 -20.04 29.78
CA LEU A 190 -30.36 -20.37 28.38
C LEU A 190 -29.83 -21.79 28.24
N ALA A 191 -29.01 -22.24 29.18
CA ALA A 191 -28.47 -23.60 29.19
C ALA A 191 -29.54 -24.64 29.50
N ALA A 192 -30.44 -24.35 30.45
CA ALA A 192 -31.59 -25.20 30.77
C ALA A 192 -32.58 -25.31 29.60
N GLU A 193 -32.95 -24.18 28.98
CA GLU A 193 -33.80 -24.13 27.76
C GLU A 193 -33.15 -24.88 26.58
N ALA A 194 -31.82 -24.86 26.52
CA ALA A 194 -31.05 -25.57 25.53
C ALA A 194 -30.81 -27.05 25.84
N GLY A 195 -31.12 -27.52 27.06
CA GLY A 195 -30.85 -28.89 27.50
C GLY A 195 -29.35 -29.21 27.63
N VAL A 196 -28.51 -28.22 27.93
CA VAL A 196 -27.05 -28.38 28.05
C VAL A 196 -26.50 -27.78 29.34
N HIS A 197 -25.29 -28.17 29.72
CA HIS A 197 -24.61 -27.56 30.86
C HIS A 197 -24.16 -26.11 30.54
N PRO A 198 -24.25 -25.13 31.46
CA PRO A 198 -23.84 -23.74 31.21
C PRO A 198 -22.40 -23.58 30.71
N ALA A 199 -21.48 -24.39 31.21
CA ALA A 199 -20.09 -24.41 30.74
C ALA A 199 -19.92 -24.96 29.31
N HIS A 200 -20.83 -25.83 28.86
CA HIS A 200 -20.87 -26.30 27.48
C HIS A 200 -21.44 -25.22 26.55
N LEU A 201 -22.56 -24.59 26.95
CA LEU A 201 -23.14 -23.46 26.22
C LEU A 201 -22.14 -22.32 26.07
N SER A 202 -21.44 -21.92 27.13
CA SER A 202 -20.45 -20.84 27.09
C SER A 202 -19.29 -21.14 26.12
N ARG A 203 -18.77 -22.37 26.12
CA ARG A 203 -17.71 -22.80 25.18
C ARG A 203 -18.21 -22.85 23.74
N ALA A 204 -19.35 -23.48 23.50
CA ALA A 204 -19.95 -23.58 22.17
C ALA A 204 -20.30 -22.20 21.61
N PHE A 205 -20.89 -21.32 22.42
CA PHE A 205 -21.22 -19.95 22.04
C PHE A 205 -19.95 -19.15 21.71
N ARG A 206 -18.89 -19.24 22.53
CA ARG A 206 -17.62 -18.56 22.26
C ARG A 206 -16.91 -19.09 21.02
N GLN A 207 -17.01 -20.39 20.75
CA GLN A 207 -16.46 -21.01 19.55
C GLN A 207 -17.17 -20.49 18.29
N VAL A 208 -18.49 -20.33 18.33
CA VAL A 208 -19.30 -19.86 17.20
C VAL A 208 -19.28 -18.33 17.04
N ARG A 209 -19.25 -17.55 18.14
CA ARG A 209 -19.40 -16.08 18.11
C ARG A 209 -18.13 -15.30 18.41
N GLY A 210 -17.05 -15.96 18.84
CA GLY A 210 -15.80 -15.32 19.23
C GLY A 210 -15.84 -14.53 20.56
N GLU A 211 -17.00 -14.42 21.19
CA GLU A 211 -17.25 -13.69 22.43
C GLU A 211 -18.15 -14.51 23.39
N THR A 212 -18.16 -14.18 24.68
CA THR A 212 -19.06 -14.81 25.64
C THR A 212 -20.50 -14.30 25.49
N VAL A 213 -21.49 -15.07 25.96
CA VAL A 213 -22.92 -14.67 25.97
C VAL A 213 -23.12 -13.29 26.62
N GLY A 214 -22.45 -13.03 27.73
CA GLY A 214 -22.56 -11.75 28.43
C GLY A 214 -21.92 -10.57 27.68
N GLU A 215 -20.83 -10.81 26.94
CA GLU A 215 -20.20 -9.79 26.08
C GLU A 215 -21.09 -9.48 24.88
N TYR A 216 -21.61 -10.53 24.22
CA TYR A 216 -22.58 -10.43 23.14
C TYR A 216 -23.78 -9.57 23.56
N LEU A 217 -24.42 -9.94 24.67
CA LEU A 217 -25.60 -9.25 25.17
C LEU A 217 -25.30 -7.78 25.50
N ARG A 218 -24.22 -7.48 26.22
CA ARG A 218 -23.83 -6.10 26.54
C ARG A 218 -23.61 -5.26 25.27
N ARG A 219 -22.91 -5.82 24.28
CA ARG A 219 -22.67 -5.15 22.99
C ARG A 219 -24.00 -4.85 22.28
N ARG A 220 -24.89 -5.84 22.17
CA ARG A 220 -26.21 -5.69 21.54
C ARG A 220 -27.11 -4.67 22.25
N ARG A 221 -27.12 -4.67 23.59
CA ARG A 221 -27.83 -3.65 24.39
C ARG A 221 -27.32 -2.24 24.13
N VAL A 222 -26.01 -2.07 24.04
CA VAL A 222 -25.39 -0.77 23.72
C VAL A 222 -25.73 -0.33 22.29
N GLU A 223 -25.64 -1.21 21.30
CA GLU A 223 -26.04 -0.96 19.90
C GLU A 223 -27.53 -0.56 19.79
N GLN A 224 -28.41 -1.25 20.53
CA GLN A 224 -29.84 -0.92 20.57
C GLN A 224 -30.09 0.45 21.21
N ALA A 225 -29.49 0.70 22.38
CA ALA A 225 -29.62 1.97 23.10
C ALA A 225 -29.13 3.15 22.25
N GLU A 226 -28.07 2.95 21.48
CA GLU A 226 -27.52 3.96 20.59
C GLU A 226 -28.48 4.38 19.48
N ARG A 227 -29.18 3.43 18.84
CA ARG A 227 -30.24 3.75 17.85
C ARG A 227 -31.33 4.60 18.47
N ALA A 228 -31.66 4.38 19.74
CA ALA A 228 -32.64 5.18 20.46
C ALA A 228 -32.13 6.59 20.84
N LEU A 229 -30.81 6.86 20.76
CA LEU A 229 -30.26 8.19 21.07
C LEU A 229 -30.64 9.27 20.06
N ALA A 230 -31.01 8.89 18.84
CA ALA A 230 -31.43 9.83 17.79
C ALA A 230 -32.73 10.59 18.16
N GLY A 231 -33.57 10.02 19.03
CA GLY A 231 -34.81 10.63 19.51
C GLY A 231 -34.65 11.53 20.74
N ALA A 232 -35.76 12.13 21.19
CA ALA A 232 -35.81 13.03 22.34
C ALA A 232 -35.93 12.32 23.71
N ARG A 233 -35.97 10.98 23.72
CA ARG A 233 -36.25 10.19 24.93
C ARG A 233 -35.19 10.39 26.03
N PRO A 234 -35.55 10.44 27.32
CA PRO A 234 -34.58 10.52 28.41
C PRO A 234 -33.57 9.36 28.40
N LEU A 235 -32.31 9.63 28.75
CA LEU A 235 -31.26 8.59 28.79
C LEU A 235 -31.54 7.48 29.80
N ALA A 236 -32.23 7.81 30.90
CA ALA A 236 -32.65 6.84 31.90
C ALA A 236 -33.67 5.82 31.34
N GLU A 237 -34.63 6.28 30.53
CA GLU A 237 -35.60 5.40 29.87
C GLU A 237 -34.92 4.52 28.82
N ILE A 238 -34.02 5.09 28.02
CA ILE A 238 -33.24 4.31 27.04
C ILE A 238 -32.39 3.24 27.73
N ALA A 239 -31.80 3.58 28.88
CA ALA A 239 -31.06 2.62 29.68
C ALA A 239 -31.95 1.47 30.18
N ALA A 240 -33.14 1.79 30.70
CA ALA A 240 -34.11 0.80 31.17
C ALA A 240 -34.59 -0.12 30.03
N ASP A 241 -35.01 0.45 28.90
CA ASP A 241 -35.47 -0.30 27.73
C ASP A 241 -34.39 -1.18 27.11
N ALA A 242 -33.13 -0.75 27.16
CA ALA A 242 -32.01 -1.56 26.71
C ALA A 242 -31.53 -2.58 27.75
N GLY A 243 -32.20 -2.72 28.90
CA GLY A 243 -31.88 -3.72 29.92
C GLY A 243 -30.68 -3.40 30.80
N PHE A 244 -30.36 -2.11 30.99
CA PHE A 244 -29.36 -1.69 31.98
C PHE A 244 -30.01 -1.44 33.34
N ALA A 245 -29.28 -1.80 34.41
CA ALA A 245 -29.73 -1.61 35.79
C ALA A 245 -30.07 -0.15 36.13
N ASP A 246 -29.28 0.79 35.63
CA ASP A 246 -29.49 2.23 35.79
C ASP A 246 -28.72 3.02 34.71
N GLN A 247 -28.94 4.34 34.66
CA GLN A 247 -28.28 5.24 33.72
C GLN A 247 -26.75 5.31 33.92
N ALA A 248 -26.25 5.14 35.15
CA ALA A 248 -24.81 5.21 35.44
C ALA A 248 -24.07 3.97 34.91
N HIS A 249 -24.66 2.78 35.06
CA HIS A 249 -24.21 1.54 34.47
C HIS A 249 -24.24 1.63 32.95
N PHE A 250 -25.35 2.09 32.36
CA PHE A 250 -25.45 2.35 30.92
C PHE A 250 -24.32 3.28 30.44
N THR A 251 -24.15 4.44 31.08
CA THR A 251 -23.12 5.42 30.72
C THR A 251 -21.72 4.83 30.74
N ARG A 252 -21.40 4.01 31.74
CA ARG A 252 -20.09 3.36 31.88
C ARG A 252 -19.83 2.34 30.77
N VAL A 253 -20.80 1.47 30.49
CA VAL A 253 -20.69 0.45 29.44
C VAL A 253 -20.66 1.10 28.06
N PHE A 254 -21.49 2.12 27.84
CA PHE A 254 -21.53 2.89 26.60
C PHE A 254 -20.22 3.60 26.32
N ARG A 255 -19.65 4.31 27.31
CA ARG A 255 -18.35 4.97 27.19
C ARG A 255 -17.21 4.00 26.89
N ARG A 256 -17.25 2.80 27.46
CA ARG A 256 -16.27 1.76 27.16
C ARG A 256 -16.36 1.27 25.71
N HIS A 257 -17.56 1.28 25.12
CA HIS A 257 -17.79 0.79 23.77
C HIS A 257 -17.54 1.87 22.70
N PHE A 258 -18.05 3.09 22.91
CA PHE A 258 -18.01 4.18 21.92
C PHE A 258 -16.98 5.27 22.23
N GLY A 259 -16.20 5.15 23.32
CA GLY A 259 -15.24 6.17 23.77
C GLY A 259 -15.85 7.41 24.42
N MET A 260 -17.14 7.67 24.21
CA MET A 260 -17.86 8.87 24.70
C MET A 260 -19.13 8.51 25.48
N THR A 261 -19.68 9.45 26.25
CA THR A 261 -20.93 9.23 27.00
C THR A 261 -22.15 9.22 26.05
N PRO A 262 -23.27 8.58 26.42
CA PRO A 262 -24.51 8.63 25.63
C PRO A 262 -25.00 10.05 25.35
N ALA A 263 -24.85 10.96 26.33
CA ALA A 263 -25.21 12.37 26.18
C ALA A 263 -24.34 13.09 25.15
N ALA A 264 -23.02 12.87 25.19
CA ALA A 264 -22.09 13.44 24.21
C ALA A 264 -22.37 12.91 22.81
N ARG A 265 -22.61 11.60 22.66
CA ARG A 265 -22.95 10.99 21.36
C ARG A 265 -24.26 11.53 20.80
N ARG A 266 -25.32 11.59 21.63
CA ARG A 266 -26.60 12.20 21.23
C ARG A 266 -26.40 13.62 20.72
N ARG A 267 -25.63 14.43 21.44
CA ARG A 267 -25.37 15.82 21.05
C ARG A 267 -24.64 15.89 19.69
N ALA A 268 -23.59 15.10 19.50
CA ALA A 268 -22.87 15.04 18.23
C ALA A 268 -23.78 14.59 17.07
N MET A 269 -24.61 13.56 17.27
CA MET A 269 -25.59 13.11 16.27
C MET A 269 -26.57 14.22 15.91
N GLN A 270 -27.17 14.88 16.92
CA GLN A 270 -28.15 15.94 16.71
C GLN A 270 -27.55 17.16 16.01
N THR A 271 -26.36 17.61 16.43
CA THR A 271 -25.70 18.75 15.78
C THR A 271 -25.35 18.44 14.33
N ALA A 272 -24.87 17.23 14.04
CA ALA A 272 -24.49 16.84 12.68
C ALA A 272 -25.70 16.67 11.72
N GLY A 273 -26.93 16.53 12.23
CA GLY A 273 -28.15 16.39 11.41
C GLY A 273 -29.16 15.34 11.88
N GLY A 274 -28.81 14.54 12.90
CA GLY A 274 -29.69 13.56 13.53
C GLY A 274 -30.22 12.51 12.54
N ALA A 275 -31.53 12.26 12.60
CA ALA A 275 -32.21 11.27 11.75
C ALA A 275 -32.09 11.54 10.25
N ALA A 276 -31.75 12.76 9.82
CA ALA A 276 -31.55 13.06 8.39
C ALA A 276 -30.41 12.21 7.77
N TRP A 277 -29.43 11.79 8.57
CA TRP A 277 -28.36 10.88 8.11
C TRP A 277 -28.86 9.48 7.77
N GLU A 278 -29.99 9.03 8.32
CA GLU A 278 -30.58 7.73 7.99
C GLU A 278 -31.26 7.76 6.62
N SER A 279 -31.74 8.92 6.19
CA SER A 279 -32.38 9.14 4.89
C SER A 279 -31.42 9.51 3.75
N ALA A 280 -30.11 9.57 4.00
CA ALA A 280 -29.10 9.93 3.01
C ALA A 280 -28.28 8.69 2.61
N PRO A 281 -28.61 8.00 1.51
CA PRO A 281 -27.85 6.83 1.06
C PRO A 281 -26.55 7.21 0.33
N ALA A 282 -26.52 8.38 -0.32
CA ALA A 282 -25.34 8.89 -1.03
C ALA A 282 -25.25 10.42 -0.97
N LEU A 283 -24.04 10.94 -1.12
CA LEU A 283 -23.74 12.37 -1.23
C LEU A 283 -22.92 12.64 -2.49
N ALA A 284 -23.21 13.76 -3.14
CA ALA A 284 -22.37 14.33 -4.19
C ALA A 284 -22.06 15.79 -3.89
N ALA A 285 -20.87 16.24 -4.27
CA ALA A 285 -20.45 17.62 -4.13
C ALA A 285 -19.63 18.07 -5.33
N GLN A 286 -19.67 19.37 -5.58
CA GLN A 286 -18.84 20.04 -6.57
C GLN A 286 -18.33 21.37 -5.98
N GLY A 287 -17.20 21.83 -6.48
CA GLY A 287 -16.58 23.05 -5.98
C GLY A 287 -15.31 23.41 -6.73
N ARG A 288 -14.50 24.22 -6.05
CA ARG A 288 -13.19 24.67 -6.54
C ARG A 288 -12.10 24.18 -5.61
N ILE A 289 -10.98 23.79 -6.19
CA ILE A 289 -9.77 23.38 -5.47
C ILE A 289 -8.67 24.42 -5.72
N THR A 290 -7.85 24.67 -4.71
CA THR A 290 -6.57 25.37 -4.83
C THR A 290 -5.51 24.49 -4.20
N ALA A 291 -4.49 24.13 -4.97
CA ALA A 291 -3.40 23.27 -4.55
C ALA A 291 -2.16 23.63 -5.35
N SER A 292 -0.99 23.62 -4.72
CA SER A 292 0.30 23.82 -5.38
C SER A 292 0.35 25.10 -6.23
N GLY A 293 -0.24 26.19 -5.71
CA GLY A 293 -0.34 27.48 -6.42
C GLY A 293 -1.25 27.49 -7.66
N LEU A 294 -2.00 26.41 -7.91
CA LEU A 294 -2.95 26.26 -9.00
C LEU A 294 -4.38 26.29 -8.46
N SER A 295 -5.34 26.62 -9.32
CA SER A 295 -6.77 26.56 -9.00
C SER A 295 -7.53 25.82 -10.09
N GLY A 296 -8.57 25.10 -9.70
CA GLY A 296 -9.26 24.18 -10.59
C GLY A 296 -10.66 23.80 -10.14
N THR A 297 -11.26 22.85 -10.86
CA THR A 297 -12.56 22.27 -10.49
C THR A 297 -12.38 21.02 -9.66
N TRP A 298 -13.31 20.79 -8.75
CA TRP A 298 -13.32 19.63 -7.85
C TRP A 298 -14.71 19.02 -7.79
N SER A 299 -14.78 17.69 -7.71
CA SER A 299 -16.03 16.96 -7.48
C SER A 299 -15.80 15.74 -6.60
N ARG A 300 -16.83 15.36 -5.85
CA ARG A 300 -16.83 14.20 -4.95
C ARG A 300 -18.14 13.45 -5.01
N ALA A 301 -18.05 12.13 -4.95
CA ALA A 301 -19.19 11.22 -4.78
C ALA A 301 -18.91 10.28 -3.60
N GLU A 302 -19.93 10.00 -2.79
CA GLU A 302 -19.86 9.12 -1.61
C GLU A 302 -21.12 8.25 -1.53
N ASP A 303 -20.95 6.93 -1.39
CA ASP A 303 -22.00 6.01 -1.01
C ASP A 303 -21.91 5.73 0.51
N LEU A 304 -22.85 6.29 1.26
CA LEU A 304 -22.87 6.20 2.72
C LEU A 304 -23.30 4.81 3.23
N SER A 305 -23.83 3.94 2.37
CA SER A 305 -24.25 2.59 2.77
C SER A 305 -23.11 1.58 2.78
N CYS A 306 -22.23 1.64 1.78
CA CYS A 306 -21.16 0.68 1.58
C CYS A 306 -19.76 1.31 1.69
N GLY A 307 -19.65 2.63 1.67
CA GLY A 307 -18.38 3.35 1.86
C GLY A 307 -17.59 3.59 0.59
N ARG A 308 -18.17 3.36 -0.59
CA ARG A 308 -17.56 3.72 -1.88
C ARG A 308 -17.44 5.23 -2.00
N TRP A 309 -16.38 5.71 -2.62
CA TRP A 309 -16.19 7.13 -2.83
C TRP A 309 -15.27 7.40 -4.03
N ALA A 310 -15.38 8.59 -4.61
CA ALA A 310 -14.43 9.08 -5.59
C ALA A 310 -14.31 10.60 -5.51
N VAL A 311 -13.10 11.11 -5.74
CA VAL A 311 -12.77 12.52 -5.92
C VAL A 311 -12.15 12.71 -7.29
N ARG A 312 -12.49 13.80 -7.97
CA ARG A 312 -11.92 14.19 -9.27
C ARG A 312 -11.60 15.67 -9.28
N GLU A 313 -10.43 15.99 -9.82
CA GLU A 313 -9.82 17.31 -9.83
C GLU A 313 -9.28 17.64 -11.22
N ASP A 314 -9.50 18.88 -11.66
CA ASP A 314 -8.90 19.43 -12.88
C ASP A 314 -8.27 20.78 -12.55
N LEU A 315 -6.94 20.80 -12.43
CA LEU A 315 -6.13 21.99 -12.14
C LEU A 315 -5.61 22.67 -13.43
N GLY A 316 -6.20 22.31 -14.58
CA GLY A 316 -5.84 22.83 -15.90
C GLY A 316 -4.62 22.13 -16.51
N VAL A 317 -3.45 22.23 -15.87
CA VAL A 317 -2.19 21.64 -16.39
C VAL A 317 -2.11 20.12 -16.19
N PHE A 318 -2.79 19.60 -15.17
CA PHE A 318 -2.99 18.17 -14.95
C PHE A 318 -4.36 17.91 -14.32
N ARG A 319 -4.75 16.64 -14.37
CA ARG A 319 -5.94 16.10 -13.71
C ARG A 319 -5.51 15.07 -12.68
N SER A 320 -6.24 15.04 -11.57
CA SER A 320 -6.05 14.05 -10.51
C SER A 320 -7.38 13.41 -10.18
N ALA A 321 -7.34 12.17 -9.72
CA ALA A 321 -8.50 11.49 -9.18
C ALA A 321 -8.05 10.45 -8.17
N SER A 322 -8.94 10.08 -7.26
CA SER A 322 -8.76 8.92 -6.39
C SER A 322 -10.11 8.40 -5.95
N GLY A 323 -10.16 7.12 -5.58
CA GLY A 323 -11.39 6.54 -5.08
C GLY A 323 -11.25 5.10 -4.63
N ASP A 324 -12.39 4.59 -4.17
CA ASP A 324 -12.62 3.21 -3.80
C ASP A 324 -13.99 2.79 -4.35
N ASP A 325 -13.99 1.82 -5.26
CA ASP A 325 -15.19 1.30 -5.90
C ASP A 325 -15.90 0.20 -5.08
N GLY A 326 -15.38 -0.10 -3.88
CA GLY A 326 -15.85 -1.13 -2.96
C GLY A 326 -15.09 -2.46 -3.11
N GLN A 327 -14.32 -2.62 -4.19
CA GLN A 327 -13.47 -3.77 -4.43
C GLN A 327 -11.99 -3.38 -4.38
N HIS A 328 -11.64 -2.25 -4.98
CA HIS A 328 -10.27 -1.78 -5.12
C HIS A 328 -10.19 -0.28 -4.88
N ARG A 329 -9.18 0.10 -4.10
CA ARG A 329 -8.69 1.47 -4.04
C ARG A 329 -7.86 1.77 -5.29
N TRP A 330 -8.06 2.93 -5.88
CA TRP A 330 -7.40 3.32 -7.11
C TRP A 330 -7.00 4.80 -7.10
N ARG A 331 -5.92 5.10 -7.82
CA ARG A 331 -5.46 6.46 -8.08
C ARG A 331 -4.70 6.48 -9.41
N PRO A 332 -5.16 7.24 -10.43
CA PRO A 332 -4.35 7.44 -11.61
C PRO A 332 -3.11 8.29 -11.34
N ASP A 333 -2.07 8.09 -12.14
CA ASP A 333 -0.98 9.05 -12.26
C ASP A 333 -1.46 10.37 -12.90
N ALA A 334 -0.62 11.40 -12.87
CA ALA A 334 -0.94 12.73 -13.41
C ALA A 334 -1.15 12.75 -14.95
N SER A 335 -0.82 11.65 -15.64
CA SER A 335 -1.08 11.43 -17.07
C SER A 335 -2.29 10.52 -17.33
N GLY A 336 -2.98 10.03 -16.29
CA GLY A 336 -4.22 9.25 -16.36
C GLY A 336 -4.07 7.72 -16.34
N GLY A 337 -2.85 7.18 -16.26
CA GLY A 337 -2.63 5.73 -16.13
C GLY A 337 -3.00 5.25 -14.74
N VAL A 338 -3.42 4.00 -14.59
CA VAL A 338 -3.93 3.48 -13.31
C VAL A 338 -3.25 2.15 -12.97
N HIS A 339 -2.64 2.10 -11.79
CA HIS A 339 -2.27 0.87 -11.11
C HIS A 339 -3.18 0.59 -9.91
N SER A 340 -3.21 -0.67 -9.47
CA SER A 340 -4.04 -1.11 -8.34
C SER A 340 -3.33 -0.88 -7.02
N LEU A 341 -3.96 -0.13 -6.10
CA LEU A 341 -3.46 0.06 -4.74
C LEU A 341 -3.81 -1.15 -3.86
N ASN A 342 -2.97 -2.18 -3.93
CA ASN A 342 -3.17 -3.51 -3.32
C ASN A 342 -2.10 -3.86 -2.27
N GLY A 343 -1.28 -2.90 -1.86
CA GLY A 343 -0.30 -3.04 -0.78
C GLY A 343 -0.95 -3.16 0.59
N ALA A 344 -0.25 -3.81 1.52
CA ALA A 344 -0.83 -4.17 2.82
C ALA A 344 -1.35 -2.96 3.61
N TYR A 345 -0.71 -1.79 3.50
CA TYR A 345 -1.21 -0.57 4.12
C TYR A 345 -2.44 -0.04 3.38
N SER A 346 -2.39 0.05 2.04
CA SER A 346 -3.50 0.60 1.24
C SER A 346 -4.81 -0.16 1.44
N LEU A 347 -4.73 -1.48 1.65
CA LEU A 347 -5.91 -2.30 1.93
C LEU A 347 -6.53 -2.04 3.31
N ARG A 348 -5.70 -1.75 4.32
CA ARG A 348 -6.18 -1.33 5.64
C ARG A 348 -6.68 0.11 5.63
N ALA A 349 -6.04 0.98 4.84
CA ALA A 349 -6.47 2.35 4.63
C ALA A 349 -7.85 2.41 3.96
N ALA A 350 -8.12 1.56 2.96
CA ALA A 350 -9.42 1.42 2.30
C ALA A 350 -10.56 1.10 3.29
N ILE A 351 -10.34 0.19 4.25
CA ILE A 351 -11.31 -0.10 5.33
C ILE A 351 -11.61 1.15 6.16
N THR A 352 -10.59 1.94 6.47
CA THR A 352 -10.75 3.19 7.22
C THR A 352 -11.43 4.27 6.40
N ASP A 353 -11.09 4.40 5.11
CA ASP A 353 -11.76 5.31 4.16
C ASP A 353 -13.25 4.99 4.03
N ALA A 354 -13.60 3.71 3.87
CA ALA A 354 -14.99 3.26 3.83
C ALA A 354 -15.72 3.59 5.14
N TRP A 355 -15.10 3.35 6.30
CA TRP A 355 -15.67 3.70 7.60
C TRP A 355 -15.88 5.21 7.77
N LEU A 356 -14.92 6.03 7.33
CA LEU A 356 -15.02 7.50 7.36
C LEU A 356 -16.10 8.01 6.39
N THR A 357 -16.16 7.45 5.18
CA THR A 357 -17.16 7.78 4.17
C THR A 357 -18.56 7.55 4.71
N ARG A 358 -18.80 6.41 5.36
CA ARG A 358 -20.08 6.08 6.01
C ARG A 358 -20.37 6.91 7.27
N ARG A 359 -19.50 7.85 7.65
CA ARG A 359 -19.59 8.63 8.90
C ARG A 359 -19.69 7.72 10.12
N GLY A 360 -18.83 6.70 10.18
CA GLY A 360 -18.95 5.62 11.16
C GLY A 360 -18.85 6.06 12.62
N TRP A 361 -18.36 7.27 12.90
CA TRP A 361 -18.39 7.86 14.24
C TRP A 361 -19.79 8.33 14.67
N LEU A 362 -20.70 8.61 13.73
CA LEU A 362 -22.09 9.07 13.98
C LEU A 362 -23.13 7.95 13.91
N ARG A 363 -22.84 6.82 13.25
CA ARG A 363 -23.84 5.78 12.96
C ARG A 363 -23.68 4.51 13.79
N ALA A 364 -24.81 3.87 14.09
CA ALA A 364 -24.89 2.64 14.87
C ALA A 364 -24.55 1.36 14.08
N ASP A 365 -24.71 1.41 12.76
CA ASP A 365 -24.46 0.30 11.83
C ASP A 365 -23.00 0.25 11.35
N ALA A 366 -22.19 1.28 11.63
CA ALA A 366 -20.76 1.31 11.39
C ALA A 366 -19.97 0.67 12.55
N ALA A 367 -20.56 -0.37 13.15
CA ALA A 367 -20.00 -1.13 14.25
C ALA A 367 -18.69 -1.83 13.85
N GLY A 368 -17.79 -2.00 14.83
CA GLY A 368 -16.54 -2.75 14.66
C GLY A 368 -15.26 -1.94 14.82
N ALA A 369 -15.33 -0.61 14.89
CA ALA A 369 -14.17 0.19 15.26
C ALA A 369 -13.89 0.10 16.78
N SER A 370 -12.63 -0.10 17.15
CA SER A 370 -12.17 0.16 18.51
C SER A 370 -11.97 1.66 18.69
N VAL A 371 -12.46 2.22 19.81
CA VAL A 371 -12.45 3.67 20.04
C VAL A 371 -11.82 3.99 21.40
N SER A 372 -10.89 4.94 21.44
CA SER A 372 -10.31 5.43 22.68
C SER A 372 -11.32 6.27 23.47
N PRO A 373 -11.18 6.40 24.80
CA PRO A 373 -11.90 7.42 25.54
C PRO A 373 -11.70 8.80 24.93
N LEU A 374 -12.76 9.61 24.92
CA LEU A 374 -12.71 11.01 24.54
C LEU A 374 -11.76 11.76 25.49
N THR A 375 -10.84 12.54 24.92
CA THR A 375 -9.88 13.37 25.65
C THR A 375 -10.03 14.82 25.23
N ARG A 376 -9.95 15.75 26.18
CA ARG A 376 -9.95 17.18 25.90
C ARG A 376 -8.54 17.61 25.53
N ARG A 377 -8.37 18.29 24.40
CA ARG A 377 -7.09 18.88 23.97
C ARG A 377 -7.34 20.29 23.46
N SER A 378 -6.45 21.22 23.77
CA SER A 378 -6.48 22.59 23.24
C SER A 378 -5.40 22.73 22.18
N ASP A 379 -5.73 23.33 21.05
CA ASP A 379 -4.81 23.55 19.92
C ASP A 379 -5.18 24.86 19.21
N GLU A 380 -4.17 25.69 18.89
CA GLU A 380 -4.36 27.02 18.29
C GLU A 380 -5.40 27.92 19.01
N GLY A 381 -5.57 27.77 20.33
CA GLY A 381 -6.55 28.53 21.13
C GLY A 381 -7.99 28.01 21.05
N HIS A 382 -8.21 26.90 20.37
CA HIS A 382 -9.48 26.19 20.30
C HIS A 382 -9.44 24.92 21.13
N ASP A 383 -10.59 24.55 21.68
CA ASP A 383 -10.75 23.35 22.45
C ASP A 383 -11.39 22.24 21.60
N PHE A 384 -10.85 21.03 21.71
CA PHE A 384 -11.32 19.88 20.97
C PHE A 384 -11.56 18.67 21.87
N ASP A 385 -12.63 17.97 21.54
CA ASP A 385 -12.92 16.64 22.04
C ASP A 385 -12.34 15.61 21.05
N VAL A 386 -11.30 14.89 21.46
CA VAL A 386 -10.49 14.04 20.59
C VAL A 386 -10.68 12.58 20.94
N LEU A 387 -10.92 11.76 19.93
CA LEU A 387 -10.92 10.30 20.05
C LEU A 387 -10.09 9.69 18.93
N ARG A 388 -9.45 8.56 19.23
CA ARG A 388 -8.79 7.70 18.24
C ARG A 388 -9.70 6.53 17.93
N ALA A 389 -10.03 6.34 16.65
CA ALA A 389 -10.81 5.21 16.17
C ALA A 389 -9.94 4.31 15.29
N THR A 390 -10.10 2.99 15.43
CA THR A 390 -9.45 2.00 14.58
C THR A 390 -10.51 1.01 14.10
N PRO A 391 -11.02 1.16 12.87
CA PRO A 391 -11.91 0.20 12.23
C PRO A 391 -11.33 -1.22 12.26
N LYS A 392 -12.17 -2.25 12.35
CA LYS A 392 -11.69 -3.65 12.44
C LYS A 392 -10.87 -4.02 11.20
N GLY A 393 -9.57 -4.17 11.38
CA GLY A 393 -8.63 -4.47 10.29
C GLY A 393 -8.22 -3.26 9.45
N GLY A 394 -8.65 -2.05 9.81
CA GLY A 394 -8.24 -0.80 9.17
C GLY A 394 -7.14 -0.05 9.93
N GLU A 395 -6.71 1.06 9.36
CA GLU A 395 -5.75 1.99 9.96
C GLU A 395 -6.39 2.90 11.03
N PRO A 396 -5.65 3.29 12.08
CA PRO A 396 -6.14 4.24 13.08
C PRO A 396 -6.32 5.65 12.50
N VAL A 397 -7.35 6.36 12.97
CA VAL A 397 -7.61 7.78 12.67
C VAL A 397 -7.95 8.51 13.96
N GLU A 398 -7.36 9.69 14.17
CA GLU A 398 -7.80 10.61 15.23
C GLU A 398 -8.86 11.56 14.68
N LEU A 399 -9.98 11.66 15.38
CA LEU A 399 -11.09 12.58 15.08
C LEU A 399 -11.16 13.65 16.16
N TRP A 400 -11.09 14.91 15.73
CA TRP A 400 -11.07 16.10 16.57
C TRP A 400 -12.37 16.87 16.36
N PHE A 401 -13.26 16.80 17.35
CA PHE A 401 -14.54 17.51 17.35
C PHE A 401 -14.35 18.84 18.05
N ASP A 402 -14.81 19.93 17.44
CA ASP A 402 -14.79 21.24 18.10
C ASP A 402 -15.68 21.19 19.36
N ALA A 403 -15.15 21.68 20.47
CA ALA A 403 -15.80 21.59 21.77
C ALA A 403 -17.14 22.31 21.88
N HIS A 404 -17.34 23.35 21.08
CA HIS A 404 -18.48 24.25 21.17
C HIS A 404 -19.59 23.83 20.21
N SER A 405 -19.24 23.61 18.95
CA SER A 405 -20.15 23.16 17.89
C SER A 405 -20.38 21.66 17.90
N HIS A 406 -19.47 20.86 18.46
CA HIS A 406 -19.47 19.40 18.42
C HIS A 406 -19.38 18.78 17.01
N LEU A 407 -19.04 19.60 16.01
CA LEU A 407 -18.80 19.16 14.63
C LEU A 407 -17.35 18.68 14.48
N LEU A 408 -17.13 17.75 13.55
CA LEU A 408 -15.79 17.26 13.24
C LEU A 408 -14.98 18.40 12.62
N ALA A 409 -14.01 18.96 13.34
CA ALA A 409 -13.18 20.04 12.84
C ALA A 409 -11.94 19.51 12.12
N ARG A 410 -11.44 18.33 12.52
CA ARG A 410 -10.19 17.77 12.00
C ARG A 410 -10.13 16.25 12.07
N ALA A 411 -9.55 15.62 11.06
CA ALA A 411 -9.14 14.21 11.07
C ALA A 411 -7.63 14.10 10.81
N VAL A 412 -6.94 13.23 11.57
CA VAL A 412 -5.48 13.03 11.46
C VAL A 412 -5.18 11.54 11.27
N ARG A 413 -4.32 11.22 10.30
CA ARG A 413 -3.93 9.84 9.95
C ARG A 413 -2.44 9.73 9.71
N GLU A 414 -1.89 8.57 10.05
CA GLU A 414 -0.52 8.22 9.68
C GLU A 414 -0.51 7.58 8.28
N LEU A 415 0.32 8.14 7.41
CA LEU A 415 0.68 7.56 6.12
C LEU A 415 2.03 6.85 6.23
N PRO A 416 2.44 6.04 5.23
CA PRO A 416 3.73 5.33 5.27
C PRO A 416 4.91 6.24 5.62
N ILE A 417 5.00 7.41 4.99
CA ILE A 417 6.12 8.36 5.15
C ILE A 417 5.74 9.70 5.80
N SER A 418 4.46 9.94 6.11
CA SER A 418 3.98 11.25 6.56
C SER A 418 2.77 11.19 7.50
N LEU A 419 2.31 12.35 7.96
CA LEU A 419 1.05 12.53 8.65
C LEU A 419 0.11 13.37 7.78
N GLN A 420 -1.08 12.86 7.53
CA GLN A 420 -2.13 13.61 6.84
C GLN A 420 -3.10 14.22 7.83
N THR A 421 -3.37 15.51 7.68
CA THR A 421 -4.38 16.25 8.43
C THR A 421 -5.42 16.82 7.47
N VAL A 422 -6.69 16.47 7.67
CA VAL A 422 -7.82 17.06 6.95
C VAL A 422 -8.61 17.92 7.93
N ARG A 423 -8.81 19.21 7.62
CA ARG A 423 -9.60 20.16 8.40
C ARG A 423 -10.91 20.45 7.67
N TYR A 424 -11.99 20.59 8.44
CA TYR A 424 -13.34 20.84 7.94
C TYR A 424 -13.88 22.11 8.58
N ALA A 425 -14.38 23.04 7.77
CA ALA A 425 -14.88 24.33 8.21
C ALA A 425 -16.06 24.80 7.35
N ASP A 426 -16.61 25.96 7.71
CA ASP A 426 -17.78 26.57 7.04
C ASP A 426 -18.94 25.55 6.93
N TYR A 427 -19.33 25.00 8.08
CA TYR A 427 -20.43 24.05 8.13
C TYR A 427 -21.75 24.75 7.83
N ARG A 428 -22.52 24.19 6.88
CA ARG A 428 -23.84 24.69 6.50
C ARG A 428 -24.85 23.57 6.49
N ARG A 429 -26.12 23.95 6.71
CA ARG A 429 -27.24 23.02 6.71
C ARG A 429 -27.69 22.72 5.27
N VAL A 430 -27.71 21.45 4.88
CA VAL A 430 -28.20 20.96 3.58
C VAL A 430 -29.15 19.79 3.83
N ALA A 431 -30.44 19.97 3.53
CA ALA A 431 -31.48 18.94 3.73
C ALA A 431 -31.43 18.28 5.13
N GLY A 432 -31.18 19.09 6.17
CA GLY A 432 -31.10 18.65 7.56
C GLY A 432 -29.71 18.22 8.04
N LEU A 433 -28.76 17.96 7.14
CA LEU A 433 -27.37 17.59 7.44
C LEU A 433 -26.50 18.84 7.66
N GLN A 434 -25.53 18.78 8.58
CA GLN A 434 -24.44 19.75 8.66
C GLN A 434 -23.24 19.24 7.85
N LEU A 435 -22.93 19.91 6.75
CA LEU A 435 -21.86 19.53 5.83
C LEU A 435 -20.82 20.66 5.69
N PRO A 436 -19.51 20.35 5.58
CA PRO A 436 -18.48 21.35 5.46
C PRO A 436 -18.46 21.95 4.05
N PHE A 437 -18.32 23.28 3.96
CA PHE A 437 -18.12 23.98 2.68
C PHE A 437 -16.67 24.40 2.44
N ARG A 438 -15.79 24.21 3.42
CA ARG A 438 -14.34 24.35 3.27
C ARG A 438 -13.64 23.12 3.82
N ILE A 439 -12.80 22.50 2.98
CA ILE A 439 -11.99 21.32 3.34
C ILE A 439 -10.54 21.65 3.04
N GLU A 440 -9.65 21.45 4.01
CA GLU A 440 -8.22 21.68 3.83
C GLU A 440 -7.44 20.41 4.14
N THR A 441 -6.60 19.96 3.21
CA THR A 441 -5.73 18.80 3.38
C THR A 441 -4.28 19.26 3.45
N ARG A 442 -3.57 18.80 4.48
CA ARG A 442 -2.13 19.01 4.66
C ARG A 442 -1.44 17.67 4.87
N ASP A 443 -0.37 17.43 4.14
CA ASP A 443 0.56 16.34 4.37
C ASP A 443 1.83 16.87 5.04
N SER A 444 2.32 16.24 6.11
CA SER A 444 3.53 16.72 6.82
C SER A 444 4.82 16.65 6.00
N SER A 445 4.82 15.90 4.89
CA SER A 445 5.95 15.81 3.97
C SER A 445 5.96 16.92 2.91
N SER A 446 4.89 17.71 2.81
CA SER A 446 4.78 18.83 1.88
C SER A 446 4.46 20.13 2.62
N SER A 447 4.96 21.25 2.10
CA SER A 447 4.54 22.58 2.58
C SER A 447 3.22 23.03 1.97
N ASP A 448 2.73 22.34 0.93
CA ASP A 448 1.49 22.66 0.23
C ASP A 448 0.26 22.39 1.11
N ILE A 449 -0.79 23.17 0.88
CA ILE A 449 -2.11 22.98 1.52
C ILE A 449 -3.13 22.97 0.41
N GLU A 450 -3.74 21.81 0.22
CA GLU A 450 -4.89 21.68 -0.67
C GLU A 450 -6.12 22.28 0.03
N THR A 451 -6.78 23.23 -0.63
CA THR A 451 -8.00 23.86 -0.13
C THR A 451 -9.13 23.68 -1.13
N VAL A 452 -10.19 22.99 -0.70
CA VAL A 452 -11.43 22.85 -1.45
C VAL A 452 -12.49 23.78 -0.86
N GLN A 453 -13.03 24.66 -1.71
CA GLN A 453 -14.24 25.41 -1.46
C GLN A 453 -15.40 24.72 -2.19
N VAL A 454 -16.30 24.10 -1.42
CA VAL A 454 -17.48 23.42 -1.95
C VAL A 454 -18.52 24.47 -2.34
N ASP A 455 -19.09 24.35 -3.54
CA ASP A 455 -20.16 25.23 -4.01
C ASP A 455 -21.54 24.70 -3.58
N GLY A 456 -21.70 23.37 -3.53
CA GLY A 456 -22.93 22.75 -3.05
C GLY A 456 -22.81 21.25 -2.83
N TRP A 457 -23.64 20.77 -1.90
CA TRP A 457 -23.85 19.35 -1.63
C TRP A 457 -25.24 18.92 -2.12
N ARG A 458 -25.35 17.68 -2.62
CA ARG A 458 -26.61 17.04 -3.00
C ARG A 458 -26.72 15.70 -2.30
N ILE A 459 -27.91 15.42 -1.77
CA ILE A 459 -28.29 14.07 -1.32
C ILE A 459 -28.83 13.34 -2.54
N GLU A 460 -28.25 12.19 -2.86
CA GLU A 460 -28.63 11.38 -4.02
C GLU A 460 -29.20 10.03 -3.57
N CYS A 461 -30.05 9.42 -4.41
CA CYS A 461 -30.26 7.97 -4.36
C CYS A 461 -28.97 7.28 -4.83
N HIS A 462 -28.68 6.05 -4.38
CA HIS A 462 -27.45 5.32 -4.72
C HIS A 462 -26.99 5.56 -6.17
N ALA A 463 -25.84 6.22 -6.33
CA ALA A 463 -25.25 6.37 -7.65
C ALA A 463 -24.80 4.99 -8.19
N GLY A 464 -24.90 4.80 -9.49
CA GLY A 464 -24.44 3.57 -10.15
C GLY A 464 -22.94 3.36 -9.96
N ALA A 465 -22.49 2.10 -10.12
CA ALA A 465 -21.06 1.74 -10.04
C ALA A 465 -20.09 2.67 -10.81
N PRO A 466 -20.44 3.20 -12.00
CA PRO A 466 -19.54 4.10 -12.75
C PRO A 466 -19.14 5.39 -12.01
N ALA A 467 -19.92 5.86 -11.03
CA ALA A 467 -19.60 7.09 -10.29
C ALA A 467 -18.31 6.93 -9.45
N TYR A 468 -18.03 5.70 -9.01
CA TYR A 468 -16.93 5.35 -8.10
C TYR A 468 -15.80 4.58 -8.80
N ALA A 469 -16.00 4.20 -10.07
CA ALA A 469 -15.02 3.44 -10.84
C ALA A 469 -13.78 4.29 -11.17
N ALA A 470 -12.64 3.61 -11.24
CA ALA A 470 -11.41 4.17 -11.77
C ALA A 470 -11.63 4.72 -13.19
N PRO A 471 -10.98 5.83 -13.56
CA PRO A 471 -11.01 6.30 -14.93
C PRO A 471 -10.38 5.25 -15.86
N MET A 472 -10.84 5.20 -17.10
CA MET A 472 -10.16 4.39 -18.10
C MET A 472 -8.75 4.96 -18.36
N PRO A 473 -7.71 4.12 -18.39
CA PRO A 473 -6.38 4.57 -18.81
C PRO A 473 -6.43 5.20 -20.22
N PRO A 474 -5.63 6.24 -20.48
CA PRO A 474 -5.61 6.90 -21.78
C PRO A 474 -5.08 5.97 -22.88
N ASP A 475 -5.58 6.16 -24.10
CA ASP A 475 -4.96 5.60 -25.31
C ASP A 475 -3.89 6.57 -25.85
N ASP A 476 -2.84 6.74 -25.06
CA ASP A 476 -1.76 7.70 -25.30
C ASP A 476 -0.52 7.06 -25.97
N THR A 477 -0.46 5.73 -26.03
CA THR A 477 0.70 4.98 -26.52
C THR A 477 0.69 4.72 -28.03
N LEU A 478 1.86 4.75 -28.65
CA LEU A 478 2.10 4.28 -30.01
C LEU A 478 3.34 3.38 -30.02
N LEU A 479 3.15 2.11 -30.34
CA LEU A 479 4.17 1.09 -30.53
C LEU A 479 3.56 -0.07 -31.33
N GLN A 480 4.26 -0.63 -32.31
CA GLN A 480 3.73 -1.75 -33.10
C GLN A 480 3.74 -3.07 -32.31
N ALA A 481 4.91 -3.47 -31.80
CA ALA A 481 5.08 -4.67 -31.00
C ALA A 481 6.04 -4.38 -29.82
N GLU A 482 7.32 -4.22 -30.13
CA GLU A 482 8.37 -3.90 -29.16
C GLU A 482 9.46 -3.04 -29.79
N THR A 483 10.24 -2.36 -28.95
CA THR A 483 11.45 -1.64 -29.33
C THR A 483 12.51 -1.88 -28.26
N THR A 484 13.78 -2.00 -28.66
CA THR A 484 14.91 -2.18 -27.74
C THR A 484 15.88 -1.03 -27.92
N VAL A 485 16.24 -0.40 -26.81
CA VAL A 485 17.15 0.74 -26.76
C VAL A 485 18.36 0.44 -25.88
N PRO A 486 19.53 1.03 -26.18
CA PRO A 486 20.68 0.93 -25.29
C PRO A 486 20.43 1.70 -23.99
N LEU A 487 20.99 1.17 -22.90
CA LEU A 487 21.08 1.82 -21.61
C LEU A 487 22.53 2.19 -21.31
N GLU A 488 22.70 3.24 -20.52
CA GLU A 488 23.94 3.49 -19.83
C GLU A 488 23.76 3.21 -18.33
N ILE A 489 24.71 2.50 -17.73
CA ILE A 489 24.72 2.18 -16.30
C ILE A 489 25.91 2.92 -15.68
N ASP A 490 25.65 4.06 -15.04
CA ASP A 490 26.65 4.94 -14.42
C ASP A 490 26.33 5.16 -12.93
N GLY A 491 26.07 4.06 -12.22
CA GLY A 491 25.44 4.06 -10.89
C GLY A 491 23.92 4.21 -10.95
N MET A 492 23.43 5.01 -11.90
CA MET A 492 22.01 5.11 -12.28
C MET A 492 21.76 4.35 -13.59
N VAL A 493 20.51 3.93 -13.82
CA VAL A 493 20.06 3.46 -15.13
C VAL A 493 19.67 4.68 -15.98
N VAL A 494 20.39 4.94 -17.06
CA VAL A 494 20.18 6.09 -17.93
C VAL A 494 19.71 5.65 -19.31
N VAL A 495 18.67 6.29 -19.82
CA VAL A 495 18.08 6.06 -21.13
C VAL A 495 17.96 7.36 -21.91
N GLN A 496 18.22 7.31 -23.21
CA GLN A 496 17.94 8.44 -24.09
C GLN A 496 16.46 8.46 -24.48
N ALA A 497 15.83 9.62 -24.36
CA ALA A 497 14.46 9.85 -24.80
C ALA A 497 14.37 11.16 -25.60
N ARG A 498 13.32 11.28 -26.43
CA ARG A 498 12.97 12.52 -27.10
C ARG A 498 11.75 13.14 -26.46
N VAL A 499 11.86 14.41 -26.08
CA VAL A 499 10.77 15.24 -25.56
C VAL A 499 10.47 16.30 -26.61
N ASN A 500 9.25 16.31 -27.15
CA ASN A 500 8.84 17.17 -28.27
C ASN A 500 9.86 17.13 -29.44
N GLY A 501 10.38 15.93 -29.75
CA GLY A 501 11.34 15.68 -30.84
C GLY A 501 12.82 15.90 -30.50
N ARG A 502 13.15 16.59 -29.40
CA ARG A 502 14.53 16.87 -28.97
C ARG A 502 15.05 15.78 -28.04
N ALA A 503 16.25 15.26 -28.31
CA ALA A 503 16.85 14.18 -27.55
C ALA A 503 17.53 14.66 -26.26
N PHE A 504 17.37 13.89 -25.18
CA PHE A 504 18.02 14.07 -23.89
C PHE A 504 18.26 12.72 -23.21
N ASP A 505 19.15 12.72 -22.23
CA ASP A 505 19.39 11.58 -21.35
C ASP A 505 18.60 11.74 -20.05
N PHE A 506 17.95 10.67 -19.62
CA PHE A 506 17.12 10.60 -18.43
C PHE A 506 17.51 9.44 -17.54
N ILE A 507 17.37 9.63 -16.23
CA ILE A 507 17.34 8.52 -15.28
C ILE A 507 16.04 7.75 -15.51
N LEU A 508 16.12 6.41 -15.50
CA LEU A 508 14.94 5.54 -15.43
C LEU A 508 14.69 5.15 -13.97
N ASP A 509 13.52 5.48 -13.44
CA ASP A 509 13.19 5.33 -12.02
C ASP A 509 11.83 4.63 -11.83
N THR A 510 11.85 3.38 -11.34
CA THR A 510 10.63 2.63 -11.02
C THR A 510 9.80 3.26 -9.90
N GLY A 511 10.41 4.06 -9.04
CA GLY A 511 9.76 4.67 -7.87
C GLY A 511 9.48 6.17 -8.02
N GLY A 512 9.81 6.76 -9.16
CA GLY A 512 9.64 8.19 -9.43
C GLY A 512 8.64 8.47 -10.55
N HIS A 513 8.24 9.73 -10.70
CA HIS A 513 7.45 10.19 -11.85
C HIS A 513 8.34 10.81 -12.93
N ASN A 514 7.74 11.09 -14.08
CA ASN A 514 8.32 11.95 -15.11
C ASN A 514 8.69 13.34 -14.55
N ILE A 515 9.98 13.65 -14.54
CA ILE A 515 10.56 14.91 -14.05
C ILE A 515 11.46 15.53 -15.11
N LEU A 516 11.35 16.84 -15.31
CA LEU A 516 12.34 17.67 -15.99
C LEU A 516 13.09 18.53 -14.98
N THR A 517 14.36 18.81 -15.26
CA THR A 517 15.07 19.90 -14.62
C THR A 517 14.56 21.24 -15.16
N PRO A 518 14.68 22.35 -14.39
CA PRO A 518 14.36 23.68 -14.90
C PRO A 518 15.10 24.04 -16.18
N ASP A 519 16.35 23.58 -16.32
CA ASP A 519 17.18 23.83 -17.51
C ASP A 519 16.65 23.10 -18.74
N ALA A 520 16.26 21.82 -18.57
CA ALA A 520 15.66 21.04 -19.65
C ALA A 520 14.32 21.65 -20.10
N ALA A 521 13.44 22.03 -19.16
CA ALA A 521 12.17 22.68 -19.44
C ALA A 521 12.36 24.00 -20.21
N ARG A 522 13.30 24.86 -19.78
CA ARG A 522 13.65 26.10 -20.51
C ARG A 522 14.19 25.82 -21.90
N SER A 523 15.03 24.81 -22.06
CA SER A 523 15.59 24.43 -23.37
C SER A 523 14.53 23.93 -24.37
N LEU A 524 13.39 23.47 -23.87
CA LEU A 524 12.22 23.04 -24.65
C LEU A 524 11.22 24.18 -24.90
N GLY A 525 11.44 25.37 -24.33
CA GLY A 525 10.49 26.48 -24.40
C GLY A 525 9.20 26.25 -23.59
N LEU A 526 9.20 25.27 -22.68
CA LEU A 526 8.07 25.01 -21.79
C LEU A 526 7.99 26.09 -20.71
N GLN A 527 6.76 26.42 -20.30
CA GLN A 527 6.49 27.39 -19.24
C GLN A 527 5.94 26.65 -18.02
N PRO A 528 6.78 26.35 -17.01
CA PRO A 528 6.31 25.71 -15.79
C PRO A 528 5.34 26.60 -15.03
N VAL A 529 4.28 25.99 -14.51
CA VAL A 529 3.26 26.67 -13.70
C VAL A 529 3.13 25.99 -12.33
N GLY A 530 2.50 26.67 -11.38
CA GLY A 530 2.34 26.17 -10.02
C GLY A 530 3.55 26.44 -9.12
N ALA A 531 3.38 26.08 -7.86
CA ALA A 531 4.28 26.27 -6.74
C ALA A 531 4.03 25.16 -5.70
N GLY A 532 4.13 23.90 -6.14
CA GLY A 532 4.05 22.73 -5.28
C GLY A 532 5.35 22.45 -4.53
N ALA A 533 5.35 21.37 -3.76
CA ALA A 533 6.54 20.88 -3.07
C ALA A 533 6.61 19.36 -3.13
N SER A 534 7.81 18.85 -3.40
CA SER A 534 8.07 17.42 -3.57
C SER A 534 9.19 16.95 -2.64
N GLY A 535 9.08 15.69 -2.17
CA GLY A 535 10.07 15.05 -1.30
C GLY A 535 10.96 14.05 -2.04
N GLY A 536 11.74 13.28 -1.29
CA GLY A 536 12.56 12.17 -1.81
C GLY A 536 13.40 11.56 -0.69
N ALA A 537 14.55 10.96 -1.03
CA ALA A 537 15.52 10.58 -0.01
C ALA A 537 16.13 11.82 0.67
N GLY A 538 16.19 11.81 2.01
CA GLY A 538 16.48 12.97 2.85
C GLY A 538 15.21 13.65 3.39
N GLU A 539 15.37 14.49 4.42
CA GLU A 539 14.24 15.08 5.16
C GLU A 539 13.70 16.40 4.58
N GLY A 540 14.34 16.97 3.56
CA GLY A 540 13.96 18.23 2.93
C GLY A 540 12.96 18.06 1.78
N SER A 541 12.51 19.19 1.24
CA SER A 541 11.64 19.26 0.08
C SER A 541 12.20 20.22 -0.99
N LEU A 542 11.76 20.02 -2.23
CA LEU A 542 12.10 20.85 -3.38
C LEU A 542 10.85 21.57 -3.88
N SER A 543 11.04 22.76 -4.44
CA SER A 543 9.99 23.43 -5.20
C SER A 543 9.63 22.58 -6.42
N GLU A 544 8.33 22.40 -6.62
CA GLU A 544 7.77 21.61 -7.71
C GLU A 544 6.88 22.50 -8.58
N GLN A 545 7.02 22.37 -9.89
CA GLN A 545 6.16 23.02 -10.88
C GLN A 545 5.71 21.98 -11.91
N TYR A 546 4.79 22.36 -12.78
CA TYR A 546 4.10 21.42 -13.68
C TYR A 546 4.17 21.90 -15.12
N VAL A 547 4.38 20.97 -16.05
CA VAL A 547 4.28 21.20 -17.49
C VAL A 547 3.59 20.04 -18.19
N ARG A 548 2.97 20.34 -19.34
CA ARG A 548 2.47 19.32 -20.27
C ARG A 548 3.43 19.19 -21.44
N VAL A 549 3.82 17.96 -21.73
CA VAL A 549 4.69 17.57 -22.85
C VAL A 549 3.81 16.93 -23.91
N GLU A 550 3.89 17.40 -25.14
CA GLU A 550 3.08 16.88 -26.25
C GLU A 550 3.46 15.42 -26.57
N ARG A 551 4.75 15.11 -26.56
CA ARG A 551 5.24 13.78 -26.91
C ARG A 551 6.53 13.42 -26.18
N LEU A 552 6.51 12.25 -25.54
CA LEU A 552 7.69 11.53 -25.06
C LEU A 552 7.92 10.32 -25.97
N GLN A 553 9.17 10.08 -26.38
CA GLN A 553 9.53 8.95 -27.23
C GLN A 553 10.81 8.27 -26.76
N ILE A 554 10.81 6.94 -26.72
CA ILE A 554 11.97 6.08 -26.42
C ILE A 554 12.03 5.00 -27.49
N GLY A 555 13.08 5.02 -28.33
CA GLY A 555 13.12 4.17 -29.52
C GLY A 555 11.89 4.43 -30.42
N ASP A 556 11.17 3.36 -30.75
CA ASP A 556 9.93 3.45 -31.54
C ASP A 556 8.67 3.62 -30.69
N ALA A 557 8.77 3.51 -29.36
CA ALA A 557 7.66 3.70 -28.45
C ALA A 557 7.45 5.20 -28.19
N SER A 558 6.20 5.66 -28.26
CA SER A 558 5.88 7.03 -27.86
C SER A 558 4.61 7.11 -27.04
N MET A 559 4.57 8.11 -26.15
CA MET A 559 3.42 8.50 -25.34
C MET A 559 3.10 9.96 -25.63
N ARG A 560 1.81 10.26 -25.84
CA ARG A 560 1.33 11.61 -26.14
C ARG A 560 0.75 12.24 -24.89
N ASP A 561 0.76 13.56 -24.82
CA ASP A 561 0.11 14.31 -23.75
C ASP A 561 0.56 13.78 -22.38
N GLN A 562 1.80 14.05 -22.03
CA GLN A 562 2.45 13.53 -20.83
C GLN A 562 2.71 14.64 -19.82
N HIS A 563 2.47 14.33 -18.55
CA HIS A 563 2.71 15.24 -17.46
C HIS A 563 4.17 15.11 -17.04
N PHE A 564 4.79 16.25 -16.76
CA PHE A 564 6.10 16.29 -16.15
C PHE A 564 6.08 17.28 -15.00
N TYR A 565 6.62 16.83 -13.88
CA TYR A 565 7.03 17.74 -12.82
C TYR A 565 8.33 18.45 -13.25
N VAL A 566 8.54 19.68 -12.77
CA VAL A 566 9.78 20.44 -12.97
C VAL A 566 10.42 20.68 -11.61
N LEU A 567 11.51 19.96 -11.33
CA LEU A 567 12.20 19.98 -10.04
C LEU A 567 13.69 20.32 -10.19
N PRO A 568 14.26 21.18 -9.35
CA PRO A 568 15.70 21.43 -9.31
C PRO A 568 16.43 20.25 -8.65
N LEU A 569 16.74 19.22 -9.45
CA LEU A 569 17.55 18.10 -9.01
C LEU A 569 18.96 18.57 -8.59
N GLN A 570 19.55 17.88 -7.61
CA GLN A 570 20.87 18.24 -7.09
C GLN A 570 21.95 18.17 -8.18
N TYR A 571 22.95 19.04 -8.09
CA TYR A 571 24.02 19.13 -9.08
C TYR A 571 24.69 17.77 -9.37
N GLY A 572 25.04 17.01 -8.33
CA GLY A 572 25.64 15.68 -8.49
C GLY A 572 24.72 14.59 -9.06
N THR A 573 23.40 14.83 -9.13
CA THR A 573 22.43 13.94 -9.79
C THR A 573 22.43 14.17 -11.30
N VAL A 574 22.58 15.43 -11.73
CA VAL A 574 22.49 15.81 -13.15
C VAL A 574 23.86 15.92 -13.83
N GLU A 575 24.95 16.13 -13.09
CA GLU A 575 26.31 16.28 -13.63
C GLU A 575 26.97 14.94 -13.97
N ARG A 576 27.66 14.89 -15.12
CA ARG A 576 28.23 13.65 -15.68
C ARG A 576 29.65 13.79 -16.23
N GLY A 577 30.45 14.69 -15.66
CA GLY A 577 31.80 15.00 -16.13
C GLY A 577 31.75 15.69 -17.48
N GLU A 578 32.43 15.11 -18.46
CA GLU A 578 32.46 15.62 -19.84
C GLU A 578 31.17 15.39 -20.63
N ARG A 579 30.26 14.55 -20.10
CA ARG A 579 28.96 14.27 -20.73
C ARG A 579 27.95 15.36 -20.42
N ALA A 580 26.96 15.50 -21.30
CA ALA A 580 25.87 16.43 -21.09
C ALA A 580 25.08 16.11 -19.80
N PRO A 581 24.56 17.13 -19.10
CA PRO A 581 23.72 16.90 -17.93
C PRO A 581 22.46 16.12 -18.24
N LEU A 582 21.97 15.37 -17.27
CA LEU A 582 20.68 14.66 -17.38
C LEU A 582 19.54 15.68 -17.42
N ALA A 583 18.54 15.42 -18.27
CA ALA A 583 17.36 16.26 -18.37
C ALA A 583 16.36 16.05 -17.24
N GLY A 584 16.43 14.91 -16.54
CA GLY A 584 15.58 14.59 -15.40
C GLY A 584 15.39 13.09 -15.21
N ILE A 585 14.18 12.70 -14.83
CA ILE A 585 13.79 11.32 -14.50
C ILE A 585 12.58 10.93 -15.37
N LEU A 586 12.52 9.67 -15.79
CA LEU A 586 11.34 9.05 -16.37
C LEU A 586 10.98 7.83 -15.51
N GLY A 587 9.70 7.68 -15.17
CA GLY A 587 9.32 6.67 -14.20
C GLY A 587 7.94 6.07 -14.40
N LEU A 588 7.10 6.14 -13.37
CA LEU A 588 5.80 5.47 -13.22
C LEU A 588 5.01 5.39 -14.53
N GLU A 589 4.91 6.52 -15.25
CA GLU A 589 4.16 6.61 -16.50
C GLU A 589 4.62 5.53 -17.50
N ILE A 590 5.93 5.33 -17.69
CA ILE A 590 6.47 4.31 -18.62
C ILE A 590 6.03 2.90 -18.19
N PHE A 591 6.19 2.57 -16.91
CA PHE A 591 5.95 1.22 -16.38
C PHE A 591 4.47 0.84 -16.36
N GLU A 592 3.57 1.83 -16.31
CA GLU A 592 2.13 1.63 -16.45
C GLU A 592 1.68 1.46 -17.91
N ARG A 593 2.42 1.99 -18.90
CA ARG A 593 2.05 1.93 -20.33
C ARG A 593 2.69 0.75 -21.07
N PHE A 594 3.82 0.25 -20.60
CA PHE A 594 4.60 -0.77 -21.30
C PHE A 594 5.01 -1.90 -20.36
N PHE A 595 5.12 -3.09 -20.94
CA PHE A 595 5.97 -4.13 -20.37
C PHE A 595 7.43 -3.69 -20.54
N VAL A 596 8.22 -3.74 -19.46
CA VAL A 596 9.62 -3.29 -19.46
C VAL A 596 10.55 -4.45 -19.13
N ARG A 597 11.49 -4.76 -20.03
CA ARG A 597 12.62 -5.64 -19.74
C ARG A 597 13.88 -4.82 -19.54
N LEU A 598 14.53 -4.95 -18.39
CA LEU A 598 15.83 -4.32 -18.09
C LEU A 598 16.91 -5.39 -18.04
N ASP A 599 17.84 -5.34 -19.01
CA ASP A 599 18.98 -6.24 -19.09
C ASP A 599 20.26 -5.46 -18.79
N TYR A 600 20.65 -5.46 -17.52
CA TYR A 600 21.85 -4.80 -17.03
C TYR A 600 23.14 -5.31 -17.70
N PRO A 601 23.39 -6.64 -17.80
CA PRO A 601 24.56 -7.17 -18.52
C PRO A 601 24.63 -6.72 -19.97
N ALA A 602 23.53 -6.80 -20.72
CA ALA A 602 23.49 -6.37 -22.11
C ALA A 602 23.41 -4.83 -22.25
N LYS A 603 23.17 -4.12 -21.15
CA LYS A 603 22.90 -2.67 -21.12
C LYS A 603 21.82 -2.29 -22.11
N THR A 604 20.67 -2.97 -22.05
CA THR A 604 19.53 -2.70 -22.93
C THR A 604 18.21 -2.67 -22.16
N MET A 605 17.28 -1.88 -22.66
CA MET A 605 15.89 -1.87 -22.24
C MET A 605 15.00 -2.23 -23.42
N THR A 606 14.06 -3.15 -23.21
CA THR A 606 13.00 -3.45 -24.18
C THR A 606 11.68 -2.95 -23.63
N LEU A 607 10.99 -2.13 -24.43
CA LEU A 607 9.60 -1.73 -24.20
C LEU A 607 8.70 -2.55 -25.13
N ARG A 608 7.67 -3.18 -24.58
CA ARG A 608 6.67 -3.92 -25.35
C ARG A 608 5.27 -3.41 -25.06
N LYS A 609 4.45 -3.36 -26.11
CA LYS A 609 3.04 -2.97 -26.01
C LYS A 609 2.28 -3.97 -25.13
N LEU A 610 1.58 -3.47 -24.12
CA LEU A 610 0.73 -4.29 -23.27
C LEU A 610 -0.38 -4.97 -24.11
N GLY A 611 -0.61 -6.26 -23.85
CA GLY A 611 -1.59 -7.08 -24.59
C GLY A 611 -1.14 -7.62 -25.95
N HIS A 612 0.08 -7.32 -26.41
CA HIS A 612 0.66 -7.88 -27.63
C HIS A 612 1.52 -9.12 -27.32
N ALA A 613 1.00 -10.32 -27.61
CA ALA A 613 1.54 -11.63 -27.23
C ALA A 613 1.72 -11.80 -25.70
N GLU A 614 1.59 -13.02 -25.16
CA GLU A 614 1.88 -13.22 -23.73
C GLU A 614 3.35 -12.90 -23.48
N ALA A 615 3.62 -11.76 -22.83
CA ALA A 615 4.95 -11.39 -22.40
C ALA A 615 5.41 -12.46 -21.40
N ARG A 616 6.36 -13.31 -21.82
CA ARG A 616 6.89 -14.35 -20.95
C ARG A 616 7.68 -13.68 -19.84
N ILE A 617 7.12 -13.63 -18.64
CA ILE A 617 7.86 -13.34 -17.41
C ILE A 617 8.88 -14.48 -17.26
N ALA A 618 10.14 -14.19 -17.55
CA ALA A 618 11.24 -15.11 -17.32
C ALA A 618 11.74 -14.99 -15.88
N GLY A 619 12.36 -16.06 -15.38
CA GLY A 619 12.78 -16.15 -13.98
C GLY A 619 11.63 -16.44 -13.02
N THR A 620 11.83 -16.11 -11.74
CA THR A 620 10.82 -16.31 -10.70
C THR A 620 9.81 -15.15 -10.73
N PRO A 621 8.52 -15.39 -11.00
CA PRO A 621 7.51 -14.34 -10.94
C PRO A 621 7.19 -13.97 -9.49
N VAL A 622 7.11 -12.66 -9.22
CA VAL A 622 6.82 -12.08 -7.91
C VAL A 622 5.71 -11.06 -8.07
N PRO A 623 4.68 -11.08 -7.20
CA PRO A 623 3.67 -10.03 -7.19
C PRO A 623 4.28 -8.67 -6.86
N ILE A 624 3.97 -7.67 -7.67
CA ILE A 624 4.20 -6.26 -7.35
C ILE A 624 2.95 -5.74 -6.63
N ARG A 625 3.17 -4.98 -5.55
CA ARG A 625 2.11 -4.28 -4.83
C ARG A 625 2.37 -2.79 -4.75
N PHE A 626 1.31 -2.03 -4.48
CA PHE A 626 1.36 -0.58 -4.38
C PHE A 626 0.57 -0.11 -3.15
N ASP A 627 1.26 0.56 -2.22
CA ASP A 627 0.59 1.34 -1.18
C ASP A 627 0.30 2.77 -1.65
N ASP A 628 1.16 3.25 -2.56
CA ASP A 628 1.15 4.54 -3.25
C ASP A 628 1.85 4.30 -4.61
N ASP A 629 2.61 5.25 -5.17
CA ASP A 629 3.23 5.05 -6.50
C ASP A 629 4.50 4.16 -6.51
N MET A 630 5.11 3.91 -5.34
CA MET A 630 6.31 3.08 -5.22
C MET A 630 5.97 1.58 -5.36
N PRO A 631 6.62 0.82 -6.27
CA PRO A 631 6.44 -0.63 -6.38
C PRO A 631 7.05 -1.39 -5.19
N LEU A 632 6.26 -2.26 -4.59
CA LEU A 632 6.59 -3.00 -3.37
C LEU A 632 6.60 -4.52 -3.62
N LEU A 633 7.57 -5.20 -3.02
CA LEU A 633 7.78 -6.65 -3.14
C LEU A 633 7.88 -7.28 -1.75
N ASP A 634 7.38 -8.51 -1.62
CA ASP A 634 7.65 -9.30 -0.41
C ASP A 634 9.10 -9.83 -0.46
N GLY A 635 9.82 -9.76 0.67
CA GLY A 635 11.16 -10.29 0.80
C GLY A 635 11.56 -10.56 2.25
N ARG A 636 12.83 -10.87 2.47
CA ARG A 636 13.40 -11.07 3.82
C ARG A 636 14.76 -10.42 3.95
N ILE A 637 15.03 -9.84 5.11
CA ILE A 637 16.33 -9.30 5.50
C ILE A 637 16.78 -10.06 6.74
N ASP A 638 17.90 -10.76 6.65
CA ASP A 638 18.46 -11.60 7.72
C ASP A 638 17.44 -12.60 8.27
N GLY A 639 16.69 -13.21 7.35
CA GLY A 639 15.64 -14.18 7.66
C GLY A 639 14.37 -13.56 8.25
N VAL A 640 14.24 -12.24 8.36
CA VAL A 640 13.03 -11.56 8.86
C VAL A 640 12.17 -11.08 7.67
N PRO A 641 10.87 -11.45 7.59
CA PRO A 641 9.98 -10.98 6.53
C PRO A 641 9.80 -9.45 6.54
N GLY A 642 9.73 -8.87 5.35
CA GLY A 642 9.50 -7.44 5.18
C GLY A 642 9.09 -7.06 3.77
N VAL A 643 8.55 -5.85 3.62
CA VAL A 643 8.20 -5.25 2.34
C VAL A 643 9.40 -4.48 1.80
N ILE A 644 9.78 -4.70 0.54
CA ILE A 644 10.94 -4.11 -0.10
C ILE A 644 10.49 -3.25 -1.27
N ALA A 645 10.80 -1.96 -1.24
CA ALA A 645 10.58 -1.03 -2.34
C ALA A 645 11.62 -1.25 -3.45
N LEU A 646 11.16 -1.34 -4.70
CA LEU A 646 11.99 -1.51 -5.90
C LEU A 646 12.29 -0.14 -6.52
N ASP A 647 13.56 0.27 -6.53
CA ASP A 647 13.95 1.63 -6.89
C ASP A 647 15.17 1.65 -7.83
N THR A 648 14.94 1.78 -9.14
CA THR A 648 16.03 1.95 -10.10
C THR A 648 16.65 3.36 -10.06
N GLY A 649 15.98 4.33 -9.42
CA GLY A 649 16.50 5.66 -9.09
C GLY A 649 17.49 5.66 -7.91
N ASN A 650 17.48 4.62 -7.07
CA ASN A 650 18.50 4.45 -6.05
C ASN A 650 19.81 3.96 -6.69
N SER A 651 20.78 4.86 -6.76
CA SER A 651 22.10 4.63 -7.37
C SER A 651 23.02 3.67 -6.62
N GLY A 652 22.59 3.15 -5.47
CA GLY A 652 23.41 2.39 -4.54
C GLY A 652 22.84 1.02 -4.26
N THR A 653 23.11 0.54 -3.05
CA THR A 653 22.63 -0.75 -2.55
C THR A 653 21.30 -0.61 -1.77
N THR A 654 20.91 -1.66 -1.08
CA THR A 654 19.80 -1.70 -0.13
C THR A 654 19.93 -0.65 0.98
N VAL A 655 18.89 0.16 1.17
CA VAL A 655 18.70 1.04 2.33
C VAL A 655 17.63 0.41 3.23
N VAL A 656 18.03 -0.07 4.40
CA VAL A 656 17.15 -0.64 5.44
C VAL A 656 16.51 0.50 6.24
N GLN A 657 15.18 0.44 6.35
CA GLN A 657 14.36 1.46 6.99
C GLN A 657 14.45 1.38 8.52
N GLY A 658 14.59 2.54 9.17
CA GLY A 658 14.83 2.66 10.60
C GLY A 658 13.72 2.07 11.48
N VAL A 659 12.46 2.33 11.12
CA VAL A 659 11.29 1.92 11.91
C VAL A 659 11.20 0.40 11.96
N TRP A 660 11.26 -0.26 10.80
CA TRP A 660 11.18 -1.70 10.69
C TRP A 660 12.37 -2.40 11.38
N ALA A 661 13.60 -1.92 11.16
CA ALA A 661 14.79 -2.54 11.75
C ALA A 661 14.79 -2.49 13.29
N ARG A 662 14.25 -1.41 13.90
CA ARG A 662 14.09 -1.32 15.37
C ARG A 662 13.06 -2.32 15.89
N GLN A 663 11.91 -2.44 15.22
CA GLN A 663 10.85 -3.37 15.61
C GLN A 663 11.32 -4.84 15.59
N HIS A 664 12.30 -5.16 14.74
CA HIS A 664 12.83 -6.51 14.56
C HIS A 664 14.21 -6.74 15.19
N GLY A 665 14.72 -5.78 15.98
CA GLY A 665 15.97 -5.94 16.72
C GLY A 665 17.25 -5.95 15.87
N LEU A 666 17.20 -5.40 14.65
CA LEU A 666 18.35 -5.33 13.73
C LEU A 666 19.11 -4.00 13.82
N ALA A 667 18.46 -2.94 14.31
CA ALA A 667 19.00 -1.57 14.31
C ALA A 667 20.38 -1.45 14.97
N GLU A 668 20.56 -1.94 16.20
CA GLU A 668 21.83 -1.81 16.95
C GLU A 668 23.01 -2.43 16.19
N ARG A 669 22.82 -3.62 15.61
CA ARG A 669 23.87 -4.28 14.83
C ARG A 669 24.18 -3.53 13.54
N LEU A 670 23.16 -3.08 12.80
CA LEU A 670 23.37 -2.35 11.55
C LEU A 670 24.03 -0.99 11.78
N LYS A 671 23.74 -0.34 12.92
CA LYS A 671 24.32 0.94 13.34
C LYS A 671 25.78 0.85 13.79
N GLN A 672 26.28 -0.36 14.09
CA GLN A 672 27.73 -0.60 14.29
C GLN A 672 28.54 -0.53 12.98
N GLY A 673 27.87 -0.37 11.84
CA GLY A 673 28.52 -0.11 10.55
C GLY A 673 29.26 1.22 10.48
N ILE A 674 29.83 1.51 9.32
CA ILE A 674 30.55 2.75 9.06
C ILE A 674 29.56 3.88 8.78
N GLU A 675 29.60 4.93 9.60
CA GLU A 675 28.82 6.15 9.38
C GLU A 675 29.17 6.78 8.02
N THR A 676 28.13 7.14 7.27
CA THR A 676 28.22 7.73 5.94
C THR A 676 26.97 8.56 5.63
N VAL A 677 26.84 9.02 4.39
CA VAL A 677 25.71 9.84 3.96
C VAL A 677 25.33 9.50 2.51
N SER A 678 24.03 9.39 2.30
CA SER A 678 23.37 9.29 1.00
C SER A 678 22.77 10.65 0.63
N TYR A 679 22.50 10.87 -0.64
CA TYR A 679 21.87 12.10 -1.14
C TYR A 679 20.76 11.74 -2.11
N GLY A 680 19.63 12.44 -2.02
CA GLY A 680 18.55 12.38 -3.00
C GLY A 680 17.83 13.71 -3.12
N ALA A 681 16.65 13.71 -3.75
CA ALA A 681 15.87 14.93 -3.97
C ALA A 681 15.59 15.70 -2.66
N GLY A 682 15.31 15.00 -1.57
CA GLY A 682 15.08 15.57 -0.24
C GLY A 682 16.35 16.00 0.51
N GLY A 683 17.55 15.89 -0.07
CA GLY A 683 18.78 16.32 0.58
C GLY A 683 19.65 15.17 1.08
N ALA A 684 20.42 15.45 2.14
CA ALA A 684 21.30 14.48 2.78
C ALA A 684 20.50 13.53 3.68
N SER A 685 20.82 12.23 3.61
CA SER A 685 20.30 11.17 4.48
C SER A 685 21.49 10.51 5.19
N PRO A 686 21.75 10.84 6.47
CA PRO A 686 22.76 10.17 7.29
C PRO A 686 22.42 8.69 7.48
N ASN A 687 23.41 7.81 7.33
CA ASN A 687 23.19 6.36 7.44
C ASN A 687 24.47 5.60 7.82
N TRP A 688 24.31 4.32 8.13
CA TRP A 688 25.42 3.42 8.48
C TRP A 688 25.55 2.28 7.46
N ALA A 689 26.72 2.17 6.83
CA ALA A 689 27.03 1.10 5.90
C ALA A 689 27.50 -0.15 6.64
N SER A 690 26.84 -1.28 6.39
CA SER A 690 27.17 -2.59 6.99
C SER A 690 26.89 -3.70 6.00
N ARG A 691 27.16 -4.96 6.39
CA ARG A 691 26.72 -6.13 5.62
C ARG A 691 25.55 -6.81 6.33
N LEU A 692 24.52 -7.10 5.55
CA LEU A 692 23.49 -8.03 5.97
C LEU A 692 24.09 -9.44 6.11
N GLN A 693 23.39 -10.35 6.77
CA GLN A 693 23.65 -11.78 6.66
C GLN A 693 23.09 -12.27 5.33
N SER A 694 21.83 -11.95 5.02
CA SER A 694 21.17 -12.31 3.77
C SER A 694 20.09 -11.31 3.36
N LEU A 695 19.87 -11.20 2.04
CA LEU A 695 18.72 -10.55 1.44
C LEU A 695 18.01 -11.55 0.54
N GLU A 696 16.75 -11.83 0.83
CA GLU A 696 15.91 -12.71 0.02
C GLU A 696 14.90 -11.88 -0.77
N ILE A 697 14.99 -11.94 -2.09
CA ILE A 697 14.05 -11.28 -2.98
C ILE A 697 13.90 -12.06 -4.29
N GLY A 698 12.68 -12.13 -4.80
CA GLY A 698 12.40 -12.83 -6.06
C GLY A 698 12.77 -14.32 -6.07
N GLY A 699 12.68 -14.98 -4.92
CA GLY A 699 13.09 -16.37 -4.77
C GLY A 699 14.62 -16.58 -4.81
N HIS A 700 15.40 -15.51 -4.79
CA HIS A 700 16.86 -15.56 -4.76
C HIS A 700 17.38 -15.11 -3.40
N VAL A 701 18.42 -15.80 -2.92
CA VAL A 701 19.16 -15.41 -1.71
C VAL A 701 20.46 -14.75 -2.14
N ILE A 702 20.67 -13.52 -1.68
CA ILE A 702 21.92 -12.78 -1.81
C ILE A 702 22.62 -12.82 -0.45
N GLU A 703 23.77 -13.48 -0.42
CA GLU A 703 24.57 -13.65 0.79
C GLU A 703 25.45 -12.44 1.06
N ARG A 704 25.45 -11.97 2.31
CA ARG A 704 26.26 -10.86 2.79
C ARG A 704 26.28 -9.57 1.93
N PRO A 705 25.13 -9.12 1.38
CA PRO A 705 25.10 -7.91 0.58
C PRO A 705 25.44 -6.70 1.43
N LEU A 706 26.05 -5.70 0.78
CA LEU A 706 26.20 -4.38 1.37
C LEU A 706 24.81 -3.78 1.61
N ALA A 707 24.59 -3.15 2.75
CA ALA A 707 23.38 -2.38 3.02
C ALA A 707 23.74 -1.09 3.75
N ARG A 708 22.81 -0.14 3.70
CA ARG A 708 22.82 1.08 4.50
C ARG A 708 21.64 1.04 5.45
N TYR A 709 21.84 1.48 6.68
CA TYR A 709 20.76 1.62 7.66
C TYR A 709 20.47 3.11 7.85
N ALA A 710 19.23 3.52 7.58
CA ALA A 710 18.80 4.91 7.63
C ALA A 710 17.87 5.16 8.84
N GLU A 711 17.96 6.36 9.41
CA GLU A 711 17.11 6.81 10.53
C GLU A 711 16.40 8.14 10.23
N ASP A 712 16.23 8.47 8.94
CA ASP A 712 15.49 9.65 8.49
C ASP A 712 14.10 9.70 9.13
N ARG A 713 13.68 10.92 9.49
CA ARG A 713 12.39 11.19 10.16
C ARG A 713 11.28 11.59 9.17
N ALA A 714 11.68 11.95 7.97
CA ALA A 714 10.81 12.32 6.85
C ALA A 714 11.44 11.84 5.53
N GLY A 715 10.67 11.90 4.45
CA GLY A 715 11.11 11.47 3.12
C GLY A 715 11.07 9.95 2.92
N ALA A 716 11.56 9.49 1.78
CA ALA A 716 11.43 8.11 1.32
C ALA A 716 12.10 7.07 2.26
N PHE A 717 13.12 7.47 3.01
CA PHE A 717 13.83 6.60 3.97
C PHE A 717 13.32 6.70 5.41
N SER A 718 12.09 7.22 5.58
CA SER A 718 11.38 7.26 6.86
C SER A 718 10.15 6.34 6.92
N SER A 719 9.99 5.46 5.92
CA SER A 719 8.81 4.63 5.78
C SER A 719 8.55 3.77 7.01
N ARG A 720 7.28 3.74 7.43
CA ARG A 720 6.78 2.95 8.56
C ARG A 720 6.30 1.56 8.15
N THR A 721 6.10 1.34 6.86
CA THR A 721 5.52 0.11 6.31
C THR A 721 6.55 -0.73 5.55
N GLU A 722 7.60 -0.11 5.02
CA GLU A 722 8.67 -0.80 4.31
C GLU A 722 9.80 -1.23 5.24
N ALA A 723 10.43 -2.35 4.90
CA ALA A 723 11.65 -2.86 5.52
C ALA A 723 12.90 -2.29 4.85
N ALA A 724 12.89 -2.13 3.53
CA ALA A 724 14.01 -1.57 2.78
C ALA A 724 13.60 -1.00 1.43
N ASN A 725 14.48 -0.18 0.86
CA ASN A 725 14.49 0.25 -0.53
C ASN A 725 15.73 -0.36 -1.20
N ILE A 726 15.57 -1.03 -2.35
CA ILE A 726 16.70 -1.64 -3.08
C ILE A 726 17.06 -0.86 -4.34
N GLY A 727 18.35 -0.64 -4.50
CA GLY A 727 18.92 0.12 -5.61
C GLY A 727 19.69 -0.71 -6.63
N THR A 728 20.27 0.01 -7.58
CA THR A 728 20.96 -0.53 -8.76
C THR A 728 22.06 -1.54 -8.44
N ASP A 729 22.80 -1.41 -7.33
CA ASP A 729 23.88 -2.35 -6.99
C ASP A 729 23.38 -3.78 -6.76
N ILE A 730 22.12 -3.94 -6.32
CA ILE A 730 21.45 -5.23 -6.17
C ILE A 730 20.73 -5.61 -7.47
N LEU A 731 19.99 -4.67 -8.06
CA LEU A 731 19.18 -4.91 -9.25
C LEU A 731 20.01 -5.32 -10.47
N ALA A 732 21.24 -4.80 -10.59
CA ALA A 732 22.15 -5.13 -11.68
C ALA A 732 22.60 -6.60 -11.71
N THR A 733 22.32 -7.37 -10.66
CA THR A 733 22.56 -8.82 -10.61
C THR A 733 21.44 -9.65 -11.27
N PHE A 734 20.43 -8.98 -11.83
CA PHE A 734 19.28 -9.60 -12.48
C PHE A 734 19.04 -9.03 -13.88
N VAL A 735 18.32 -9.80 -14.70
CA VAL A 735 17.47 -9.26 -15.76
C VAL A 735 16.06 -9.16 -15.20
N LEU A 736 15.46 -7.96 -15.28
CA LEU A 736 14.14 -7.68 -14.72
C LEU A 736 13.10 -7.69 -15.83
N HIS A 737 11.95 -8.32 -15.57
CA HIS A 737 10.79 -8.35 -16.46
C HIS A 737 9.60 -7.75 -15.70
N ILE A 738 9.22 -6.52 -16.01
CA ILE A 738 8.30 -5.72 -15.20
C ILE A 738 6.99 -5.49 -15.96
N ASP A 739 5.86 -5.84 -15.33
CA ASP A 739 4.51 -5.57 -15.82
C ASP A 739 3.63 -5.08 -14.67
N TYR A 740 3.45 -3.75 -14.58
CA TYR A 740 2.62 -3.15 -13.52
C TYR A 740 1.14 -3.48 -13.69
N ARG A 741 0.67 -3.62 -14.94
CA ARG A 741 -0.73 -3.93 -15.22
C ARG A 741 -1.09 -5.36 -14.83
N ALA A 742 -0.18 -6.30 -15.06
CA ALA A 742 -0.32 -7.66 -14.55
C ALA A 742 0.08 -7.79 -13.06
N GLY A 743 0.67 -6.74 -12.47
CA GLY A 743 1.10 -6.72 -11.08
C GLY A 743 2.20 -7.73 -10.79
N VAL A 744 3.14 -7.94 -11.72
CA VAL A 744 4.17 -8.99 -11.62
C VAL A 744 5.54 -8.50 -12.12
N ILE A 745 6.58 -8.94 -11.42
CA ILE A 745 7.97 -8.80 -11.83
C ILE A 745 8.65 -10.18 -11.89
N GLY A 746 9.45 -10.42 -12.93
CA GLY A 746 10.32 -11.57 -13.06
C GLY A 746 11.77 -11.23 -12.73
N PHE A 747 12.40 -12.05 -11.88
CA PHE A 747 13.82 -11.97 -11.56
C PHE A 747 14.60 -13.13 -12.20
N GLU A 748 15.34 -12.83 -13.27
CA GLU A 748 16.28 -13.76 -13.90
C GLU A 748 17.71 -13.46 -13.41
N ARG A 749 18.26 -14.34 -12.56
CA ARG A 749 19.55 -14.12 -11.90
C ARG A 749 20.72 -14.24 -12.88
N ARG A 750 21.70 -13.34 -12.72
CA ARG A 750 22.97 -13.31 -13.45
C ARG A 750 24.13 -13.54 -12.47
N PRO A 751 24.50 -14.81 -12.21
CA PRO A 751 25.50 -15.16 -11.18
C PRO A 751 26.92 -14.68 -11.52
N ASP A 752 27.16 -14.30 -12.77
CA ASP A 752 28.39 -13.71 -13.28
C ASP A 752 28.63 -12.26 -12.82
N ILE A 753 27.62 -11.60 -12.26
CA ILE A 753 27.69 -10.19 -11.84
C ILE A 753 27.65 -10.10 -10.31
N SER A 754 28.62 -9.41 -9.72
CA SER A 754 28.65 -9.08 -8.30
C SER A 754 28.43 -7.58 -8.08
N ALA A 755 27.81 -7.25 -6.94
CA ALA A 755 27.69 -5.87 -6.49
C ALA A 755 29.08 -5.25 -6.24
N PRO A 756 29.26 -3.94 -6.48
CA PRO A 756 30.53 -3.27 -6.23
C PRO A 756 30.94 -3.34 -4.75
N PRO A 757 32.25 -3.35 -4.43
CA PRO A 757 32.70 -3.32 -3.06
C PRO A 757 32.39 -1.98 -2.39
N PHE A 758 32.44 -1.96 -1.06
CA PHE A 758 32.30 -0.72 -0.31
C PHE A 758 33.49 0.23 -0.57
N ASN A 759 33.28 1.51 -0.28
CA ASN A 759 34.31 2.54 -0.37
C ASN A 759 35.55 2.17 0.46
N ARG A 760 36.72 2.13 -0.19
CA ARG A 760 38.01 1.74 0.39
C ARG A 760 38.91 2.89 0.78
N ALA A 761 38.49 4.13 0.50
CA ALA A 761 39.19 5.33 0.94
C ALA A 761 38.76 5.75 2.35
N GLY A 762 37.55 5.37 2.77
CA GLY A 762 36.92 5.83 4.01
C GLY A 762 36.59 7.33 4.00
N LEU A 763 36.21 7.85 2.84
CA LEU A 763 35.60 9.18 2.69
C LEU A 763 34.34 9.11 1.85
N ARG A 764 33.36 9.98 2.13
CA ARG A 764 32.23 10.25 1.24
C ARG A 764 32.32 11.70 0.79
N ALA A 765 32.27 11.92 -0.52
CA ALA A 765 32.21 13.24 -1.12
C ALA A 765 31.09 13.30 -2.16
N TYR A 766 30.53 14.50 -2.35
CA TYR A 766 29.50 14.77 -3.36
C TYR A 766 29.92 15.94 -4.23
N LYS A 767 29.43 15.95 -5.47
CA LYS A 767 29.69 17.02 -6.41
C LYS A 767 28.88 18.26 -6.01
N GLU A 768 29.55 19.29 -5.49
CA GLU A 768 28.90 20.54 -5.07
C GLU A 768 28.90 21.61 -6.18
N SER A 769 29.85 21.52 -7.11
CA SER A 769 30.01 22.41 -8.26
C SER A 769 30.76 21.67 -9.37
N ALA A 770 30.87 22.26 -10.56
CA ALA A 770 31.70 21.71 -11.62
C ALA A 770 33.14 21.46 -11.14
N GLU A 771 33.71 22.42 -10.43
CA GLU A 771 35.13 22.46 -10.08
C GLU A 771 35.52 21.72 -8.80
N SER A 772 34.55 21.14 -8.07
CA SER A 772 34.84 20.51 -6.78
C SER A 772 33.86 19.44 -6.34
N PHE A 773 34.40 18.46 -5.61
CA PHE A 773 33.63 17.60 -4.72
C PHE A 773 33.85 18.02 -3.28
N ARG A 774 32.77 18.21 -2.51
CA ARG A 774 32.86 18.47 -1.08
C ARG A 774 32.89 17.17 -0.30
N VAL A 775 33.90 17.01 0.54
CA VAL A 775 33.99 15.88 1.47
C VAL A 775 32.95 16.05 2.58
N ALA A 776 31.98 15.15 2.62
CA ALA A 776 30.90 15.16 3.61
C ALA A 776 31.27 14.36 4.86
N VAL A 777 31.94 13.22 4.68
CA VAL A 777 32.30 12.30 5.75
C VAL A 777 33.72 11.81 5.54
N VAL A 778 34.47 11.69 6.64
CA VAL A 778 35.76 11.00 6.70
C VAL A 778 35.69 10.03 7.87
N THR A 779 35.81 8.74 7.59
CA THR A 779 35.80 7.70 8.62
C THR A 779 37.09 7.77 9.44
N PRO A 780 37.03 7.74 10.79
CA PRO A 780 38.23 7.65 11.62
C PRO A 780 39.13 6.48 11.23
N ASP A 781 40.45 6.67 11.36
CA ASP A 781 41.47 5.65 11.04
C ASP A 781 41.39 5.07 9.62
N SER A 782 40.72 5.75 8.69
CA SER A 782 40.67 5.38 7.28
C SER A 782 41.92 5.83 6.50
N PRO A 783 42.12 5.32 5.27
CA PRO A 783 43.11 5.90 4.36
C PRO A 783 42.99 7.42 4.18
N ALA A 784 41.77 7.94 4.05
CA ALA A 784 41.50 9.36 3.95
C ALA A 784 41.93 10.13 5.21
N ALA A 785 41.57 9.64 6.39
CA ALA A 785 41.98 10.26 7.65
C ALA A 785 43.50 10.28 7.83
N ARG A 786 44.18 9.15 7.54
CA ARG A 786 45.65 9.06 7.61
C ARG A 786 46.35 9.98 6.61
N ALA A 787 45.76 10.20 5.45
CA ALA A 787 46.25 11.14 4.45
C ALA A 787 45.90 12.61 4.78
N GLY A 788 45.31 12.86 5.96
CA GLY A 788 44.99 14.19 6.46
C GLY A 788 43.73 14.82 5.86
N VAL A 789 42.92 14.08 5.09
CA VAL A 789 41.62 14.54 4.55
C VAL A 789 40.68 14.86 5.72
N SER A 790 39.92 15.94 5.61
CA SER A 790 38.91 16.32 6.61
C SER A 790 37.59 16.66 5.95
N ARG A 791 36.53 16.64 6.76
CA ARG A 791 35.21 17.14 6.37
C ARG A 791 35.33 18.58 5.83
N ASP A 792 34.53 18.89 4.83
CA ASP A 792 34.47 20.16 4.10
C ASP A 792 35.68 20.52 3.23
N ASP A 793 36.69 19.65 3.16
CA ASP A 793 37.68 19.76 2.10
C ASP A 793 37.02 19.64 0.72
N ARG A 794 37.57 20.37 -0.25
CA ARG A 794 37.16 20.31 -1.65
C ARG A 794 38.16 19.52 -2.46
N ILE A 795 37.77 18.37 -2.98
CA ILE A 795 38.56 17.63 -3.97
C ILE A 795 38.41 18.37 -5.30
N ILE A 796 39.49 18.99 -5.77
CA ILE A 796 39.54 19.78 -7.02
C ILE A 796 40.24 19.03 -8.17
N ALA A 797 40.94 17.93 -7.87
CA ALA A 797 41.47 17.01 -8.87
C ALA A 797 41.70 15.63 -8.26
N VAL A 798 41.61 14.58 -9.09
CA VAL A 798 41.91 13.19 -8.73
C VAL A 798 42.77 12.55 -9.81
N ASP A 799 43.92 11.99 -9.41
CA ASP A 799 44.99 11.48 -10.29
C ASP A 799 45.38 12.48 -11.38
N GLY A 800 45.48 13.76 -11.00
CA GLY A 800 45.81 14.85 -11.92
C GLY A 800 44.65 15.28 -12.84
N VAL A 801 43.52 14.58 -12.86
CA VAL A 801 42.34 14.99 -13.63
C VAL A 801 41.53 16.03 -12.83
N PRO A 802 41.30 17.24 -13.37
CA PRO A 802 40.49 18.26 -12.70
C PRO A 802 39.09 17.76 -12.39
N ALA A 803 38.54 18.16 -11.23
CA ALA A 803 37.20 17.78 -10.81
C ALA A 803 36.16 18.11 -11.88
N ALA A 804 36.28 19.22 -12.63
CA ALA A 804 35.39 19.57 -13.76
C ALA A 804 35.19 18.48 -14.81
N ARG A 805 36.12 17.53 -14.92
CA ARG A 805 36.07 16.44 -15.91
C ARG A 805 35.74 15.08 -15.29
N VAL A 806 35.51 15.03 -13.97
CA VAL A 806 35.23 13.80 -13.21
C VAL A 806 33.78 13.85 -12.72
N SER A 807 32.97 12.85 -13.07
CA SER A 807 31.60 12.71 -12.54
C SER A 807 31.58 12.18 -11.10
N GLY A 808 30.43 12.30 -10.44
CA GLY A 808 30.16 11.63 -9.16
C GLY A 808 30.47 10.13 -9.19
N ARG A 809 30.03 9.42 -10.24
CA ARG A 809 30.28 7.99 -10.36
C ARG A 809 31.74 7.65 -10.60
N GLN A 810 32.45 8.41 -11.45
CA GLN A 810 33.87 8.20 -11.70
C GLN A 810 34.71 8.40 -10.42
N LEU A 811 34.32 9.34 -9.55
CA LEU A 811 34.94 9.45 -8.23
C LEU A 811 34.67 8.20 -7.40
N VAL A 812 33.43 7.71 -7.35
CA VAL A 812 33.10 6.46 -6.62
C VAL A 812 33.92 5.28 -7.14
N ASP A 813 34.01 5.09 -8.46
CA ASP A 813 34.79 4.02 -9.08
C ASP A 813 36.27 4.06 -8.69
N LYS A 814 36.85 5.26 -8.56
CA LYS A 814 38.21 5.44 -8.04
C LYS A 814 38.34 5.07 -6.57
N LEU A 815 37.33 5.35 -5.74
CA LEU A 815 37.35 5.07 -4.29
C LEU A 815 37.12 3.59 -3.95
N ILE A 816 36.68 2.77 -4.90
CA ILE A 816 36.42 1.33 -4.72
C ILE A 816 37.46 0.43 -5.41
N GLN A 817 38.52 1.02 -5.99
CA GLN A 817 39.62 0.27 -6.61
C GLN A 817 40.27 -0.76 -5.66
N PRO A 818 41.04 -1.73 -6.18
CA PRO A 818 41.66 -2.77 -5.37
C PRO A 818 42.43 -2.25 -4.14
N VAL A 819 42.47 -3.07 -3.09
CA VAL A 819 43.24 -2.76 -1.88
C VAL A 819 44.71 -2.54 -2.24
N GLY A 820 45.32 -1.51 -1.65
CA GLY A 820 46.70 -1.12 -1.88
C GLY A 820 46.90 -0.11 -3.02
N THR A 821 45.88 0.15 -3.86
CA THR A 821 45.95 1.21 -4.86
C THR A 821 46.16 2.58 -4.20
N GLU A 822 47.02 3.40 -4.78
CA GLU A 822 47.31 4.76 -4.33
C GLU A 822 46.55 5.78 -5.19
N LEU A 823 45.57 6.45 -4.58
CA LEU A 823 44.77 7.48 -5.22
C LEU A 823 45.31 8.86 -4.85
N HIS A 824 45.61 9.69 -5.84
CA HIS A 824 46.18 11.02 -5.59
C HIS A 824 45.08 12.08 -5.69
N VAL A 825 44.75 12.74 -4.58
CA VAL A 825 43.74 13.81 -4.55
C VAL A 825 44.39 15.16 -4.32
N THR A 826 43.97 16.17 -5.10
CA THR A 826 44.28 17.57 -4.82
C THR A 826 43.11 18.19 -4.10
N LEU A 827 43.36 18.68 -2.89
CA LEU A 827 42.37 19.22 -1.98
C LEU A 827 42.53 20.74 -1.87
N LYS A 828 41.41 21.43 -1.61
CA LYS A 828 41.37 22.84 -1.25
C LYS A 828 40.64 23.01 0.08
N ARG A 829 41.31 23.67 1.04
CA ARG A 829 40.75 24.06 2.35
C ARG A 829 40.91 25.56 2.51
N GLY A 830 39.80 26.29 2.47
CA GLY A 830 39.86 27.75 2.34
C GLY A 830 40.58 28.16 1.06
N SER A 831 41.69 28.92 1.18
CA SER A 831 42.56 29.30 0.06
C SER A 831 43.71 28.33 -0.19
N GLU A 832 44.01 27.43 0.75
CA GLU A 832 45.16 26.52 0.69
C GLU A 832 44.89 25.33 -0.22
N LYS A 833 45.86 24.99 -1.07
CA LYS A 833 45.86 23.77 -1.90
C LYS A 833 46.87 22.78 -1.33
N ARG A 834 46.49 21.51 -1.28
CA ARG A 834 47.35 20.42 -0.80
C ARG A 834 47.13 19.15 -1.59
N GLN A 835 48.16 18.31 -1.64
CA GLN A 835 48.08 16.97 -2.21
C GLN A 835 47.97 15.94 -1.09
N ALA A 836 47.18 14.90 -1.31
CA ALA A 836 47.07 13.77 -0.41
C ALA A 836 47.04 12.47 -1.22
N THR A 837 47.77 11.45 -0.75
CA THR A 837 47.79 10.12 -1.35
C THR A 837 46.99 9.17 -0.45
N LEU A 838 45.88 8.64 -0.99
CA LEU A 838 45.01 7.70 -0.28
C LEU A 838 45.41 6.28 -0.67
N ARG A 839 46.03 5.55 0.24
CA ARG A 839 46.31 4.12 0.02
C ARG A 839 45.11 3.28 0.42
N LEU A 840 44.34 2.85 -0.56
CA LEU A 840 43.04 2.19 -0.36
C LEU A 840 43.16 0.92 0.50
N ALA A 841 42.22 0.73 1.42
CA ALA A 841 42.17 -0.40 2.34
C ALA A 841 40.75 -0.93 2.46
N GLU A 842 40.59 -2.21 2.80
CA GLU A 842 39.26 -2.76 3.05
C GLU A 842 38.67 -2.12 4.31
N MET A 843 37.46 -1.58 4.18
CA MET A 843 36.81 -0.82 5.25
C MET A 843 35.69 -1.63 5.92
N LEU A 844 35.02 -2.53 5.18
CA LEU A 844 34.00 -3.42 5.72
C LEU A 844 34.42 -4.90 5.56
N PRO A 845 34.43 -5.70 6.64
CA PRO A 845 34.82 -7.11 6.61
C PRO A 845 33.77 -8.05 5.98
#